data_AF-A0A9C9DJM2-F1
#
_entry.id   AF-A0A9C9DJM2-F1
#
_cell.length_a   1.000
_cell.length_b   1.000
_cell.length_c   1.000
_cell.angle_alpha   90.00
_cell.angle_beta   90.00
_cell.angle_gamma   90.00
#
_symmetry.space_group_name_H-M   'P 1'
#
loop_
_entity.id
_entity.type
_entity.pdbx_description
1 polymer ?
#
loop_
_entity_poly.entity_id
_entity_poly.type
_entity_poly.pdbx_seq_one_letter_code
_entity_poly.pdbx_strand_id
1 'polypeptide(L)'
;MERSSPEHIKTSFLTKKAVLRLLFIMVLTWLPALIGAQLVRDVVLLYPLGNSANPYFIPQHGLLLYVGAPMVVISSCAFLLSPGLLFALAFNGGISIGRWMVSGFALSTVMVSITAGVVQSVMDVPLTGNYFSAVVILIALAGFATLFYRVEKDSSIQSPFSTKDDKTILALIVTVPFIILIVLLPKFFWENFNGDGAHAYEAGRLLLHFGLPFWPESTPTSSYPGTNSMLSAFHVSWFIRMFGEFELSSRLPLILYLIPLFGGMLSLINEGRKNIGIKECALIWLSITIYVIVVSFSTTYDPYSSDIAMPGVMDTLIIVSYLGFVLSFVRNEKLWMLLFLILTYTTSPAGLMLIGLWFLASALIFRKGVKQQLLVTFLGILACIIFASVAPKVFSLLNINPPGTELDSGGMLRKFAFLNFVDFQKLLYLIIPSGIYTVFGFLIWKGLDKLTKTLALVTIIYFSVFYVMAFYSLHYFIATMLLPLIVFWRNSLIHNPEHKTKVLTASAIAGFFALWISLPNTTKIYTESRIVGSSISNKIEGYDKFSADAFIATNMLYHLFPADADPKVPRDTYGGSPISWNYYAHKPNDRVIEKNNYVLQYAKDMPPLGMMLAKKDNLFALYVKNENTWEKHKALRPITPVGSKIYQINRDVLFGRAPAQKKEGIINLSEFELIRQITKKFMPDLYKIYLEKTSKKTD
;
A
#
# COMPACT_ATOMS: atom_id res chain seq x y z
N MET A 1 29.11 -24.24 -10.66
CA MET A 1 28.95 -23.07 -11.55
C MET A 1 29.62 -23.47 -12.84
N GLU A 2 28.88 -24.07 -13.76
CA GLU A 2 29.29 -24.10 -15.16
C GLU A 2 28.54 -22.95 -15.82
N ARG A 3 29.27 -21.88 -16.15
CA ARG A 3 28.74 -20.77 -16.93
C ARG A 3 28.69 -21.27 -18.38
N SER A 4 27.52 -21.63 -18.87
CA SER A 4 27.27 -21.51 -20.31
C SER A 4 27.51 -20.05 -20.68
N SER A 5 28.38 -19.79 -21.66
CA SER A 5 28.74 -18.43 -22.05
C SER A 5 27.48 -17.69 -22.52
N PRO A 6 27.04 -16.62 -21.84
CA PRO A 6 25.98 -15.79 -22.39
C PRO A 6 26.53 -15.07 -23.63
N GLU A 7 25.78 -15.09 -24.73
CA GLU A 7 25.96 -14.14 -25.84
C GLU A 7 26.25 -12.75 -25.23
N HIS A 8 27.37 -12.14 -25.63
CA HIS A 8 27.83 -10.87 -25.11
C HIS A 8 26.69 -9.83 -25.13
N ILE A 9 26.05 -9.60 -23.97
CA ILE A 9 25.21 -8.43 -23.77
C ILE A 9 26.14 -7.24 -23.96
N LYS A 10 25.95 -6.48 -25.05
CA LYS A 10 26.67 -5.23 -25.25
C LYS A 10 26.35 -4.31 -24.08
N THR A 11 27.29 -4.18 -23.15
CA THR A 11 27.22 -3.22 -22.06
C THR A 11 27.32 -1.82 -22.64
N SER A 12 26.21 -1.09 -22.68
CA SER A 12 26.17 0.32 -23.04
C SER A 12 26.56 1.18 -21.84
N PHE A 13 27.45 2.15 -22.04
CA PHE A 13 27.86 3.10 -21.02
C PHE A 13 27.21 4.47 -21.25
N LEU A 14 26.99 5.22 -20.17
CA LEU A 14 26.47 6.58 -20.24
C LEU A 14 27.57 7.54 -20.74
N THR A 15 27.16 8.49 -21.57
CA THR A 15 28.00 9.60 -22.04
C THR A 15 27.46 10.92 -21.49
N LYS A 16 28.29 11.96 -21.41
CA LYS A 16 27.86 13.32 -21.02
C LYS A 16 26.64 13.79 -21.82
N LYS A 17 26.65 13.53 -23.14
CA LYS A 17 25.53 13.86 -24.04
C LYS A 17 24.25 13.09 -23.69
N ALA A 18 24.38 11.80 -23.32
CA ALA A 18 23.23 11.01 -22.88
C ALA A 18 22.66 11.54 -21.54
N VAL A 19 23.52 11.93 -20.61
CA VAL A 19 23.12 12.51 -19.31
C VAL A 19 22.40 13.85 -19.49
N LEU A 20 22.91 14.74 -20.35
CA LEU A 20 22.24 16.00 -20.69
C LEU A 20 20.88 15.79 -21.36
N ARG A 21 20.79 14.84 -22.29
CA ARG A 21 19.52 14.45 -22.92
C ARG A 21 18.52 13.89 -21.90
N LEU A 22 19.00 13.04 -20.98
CA LEU A 22 18.16 12.50 -19.91
C LEU A 22 17.60 13.63 -19.03
N LEU A 23 18.44 14.58 -18.60
CA LEU A 23 17.98 15.74 -17.84
C LEU A 23 16.93 16.54 -18.62
N PHE A 24 17.18 16.84 -19.89
CA PHE A 24 16.22 17.57 -20.73
C PHE A 24 14.86 16.85 -20.82
N ILE A 25 14.87 15.54 -21.06
CA ILE A 25 13.65 14.73 -21.08
C ILE A 25 12.96 14.77 -19.71
N MET A 26 13.71 14.63 -18.61
CA MET A 26 13.14 14.68 -17.26
C MET A 26 12.48 16.02 -16.99
N VAL A 27 13.14 17.15 -17.29
CA VAL A 27 12.57 18.49 -17.14
C VAL A 27 11.28 18.65 -17.95
N LEU A 28 11.24 18.17 -19.21
CA LEU A 28 10.01 18.18 -20.00
C LEU A 28 8.90 17.35 -19.35
N THR A 29 9.24 16.18 -18.80
CA THR A 29 8.27 15.33 -18.08
C THR A 29 7.82 15.93 -16.76
N TRP A 30 8.53 16.90 -16.18
CA TRP A 30 8.12 17.56 -14.94
C TRP A 30 7.09 18.68 -15.16
N LEU A 31 7.03 19.25 -16.38
CA LEU A 31 6.19 20.42 -16.64
C LEU A 31 4.73 20.23 -16.20
N PRO A 32 4.03 19.13 -16.56
CA PRO A 32 2.66 18.92 -16.09
C PRO A 32 2.53 18.86 -14.56
N ALA A 33 3.47 18.22 -13.84
CA ALA A 33 3.48 18.18 -12.39
C ALA A 33 3.64 19.56 -11.75
N LEU A 34 4.51 20.39 -12.32
CA LEU A 34 4.87 21.71 -11.77
C LEU A 34 3.77 22.77 -11.96
N ILE A 35 3.03 22.71 -13.07
CA ILE A 35 2.01 23.72 -13.39
C ILE A 35 0.56 23.20 -13.31
N GLY A 36 0.38 21.87 -13.24
CA GLY A 36 -0.91 21.21 -13.38
C GLY A 36 -1.61 20.84 -12.07
N ALA A 37 -1.07 21.23 -10.91
CA ALA A 37 -1.70 20.92 -9.61
C ALA A 37 -3.14 21.43 -9.51
N GLN A 38 -3.46 22.57 -10.14
CA GLN A 38 -4.83 23.10 -10.18
C GLN A 38 -5.78 22.18 -10.96
N LEU A 39 -5.34 21.54 -12.05
CA LEU A 39 -6.18 20.60 -12.82
C LEU A 39 -6.62 19.42 -11.97
N VAL A 40 -5.72 18.92 -11.11
CA VAL A 40 -6.02 17.83 -10.17
C VAL A 40 -7.05 18.28 -9.15
N ARG A 41 -6.90 19.48 -8.59
CA ARG A 41 -7.87 20.08 -7.67
C ARG A 41 -9.24 20.24 -8.33
N ASP A 42 -9.30 20.71 -9.57
CA ASP A 42 -10.54 20.89 -10.32
C ASP A 42 -11.26 19.55 -10.47
N VAL A 43 -10.54 18.46 -10.77
CA VAL A 43 -11.13 17.10 -10.82
C VAL A 43 -11.66 16.66 -9.47
N VAL A 44 -10.93 16.90 -8.37
CA VAL A 44 -11.41 16.53 -7.02
C VAL A 44 -12.72 17.26 -6.68
N LEU A 45 -12.86 18.52 -7.08
CA LEU A 45 -14.08 19.31 -6.87
C LEU A 45 -15.26 18.81 -7.72
N LEU A 46 -15.01 18.00 -8.75
CA LEU A 46 -16.04 17.29 -9.51
C LEU A 46 -16.54 15.99 -8.84
N TYR A 47 -16.23 15.76 -7.55
CA TYR A 47 -16.83 14.69 -6.75
C TYR A 47 -18.36 14.55 -6.85
N PRO A 48 -19.17 15.62 -7.11
CA PRO A 48 -20.60 15.50 -7.35
C PRO A 48 -20.97 14.51 -8.47
N LEU A 49 -20.07 14.32 -9.44
CA LEU A 49 -20.21 13.39 -10.58
C LEU A 49 -20.02 11.92 -10.19
N GLY A 50 -19.42 11.63 -9.03
CA GLY A 50 -19.30 10.28 -8.49
C GLY A 50 -20.64 9.57 -8.26
N ASN A 51 -21.71 10.35 -8.10
CA ASN A 51 -23.09 9.86 -7.94
C ASN A 51 -23.87 9.73 -9.25
N SER A 52 -23.24 10.01 -10.40
CA SER A 52 -23.88 9.84 -11.70
C SER A 52 -24.16 8.36 -11.99
N ALA A 53 -25.01 8.09 -12.98
CA ALA A 53 -25.32 6.71 -13.39
C ALA A 53 -24.09 5.95 -13.89
N ASN A 54 -23.10 6.65 -14.45
CA ASN A 54 -21.83 6.07 -14.90
C ASN A 54 -20.67 7.03 -14.56
N PRO A 55 -20.09 6.94 -13.35
CA PRO A 55 -19.01 7.84 -12.94
C PRO A 55 -17.70 7.61 -13.71
N TYR A 56 -17.57 6.50 -14.43
CA TYR A 56 -16.37 6.16 -15.19
C TYR A 56 -16.35 6.78 -16.60
N PHE A 57 -17.50 7.19 -17.14
CA PHE A 57 -17.62 7.74 -18.49
C PHE A 57 -18.45 9.04 -18.51
N ILE A 58 -17.76 10.19 -18.48
CA ILE A 58 -18.33 11.53 -18.43
C ILE A 58 -17.70 12.38 -19.55
N PRO A 59 -18.26 12.34 -20.78
CA PRO A 59 -17.65 12.98 -21.94
C PRO A 59 -17.54 14.51 -21.81
N GLN A 60 -18.44 15.13 -21.04
CA GLN A 60 -18.49 16.59 -20.80
C GLN A 60 -17.20 17.12 -20.14
N HIS A 61 -16.49 16.27 -19.38
CA HIS A 61 -15.21 16.60 -18.74
C HIS A 61 -14.05 15.77 -19.31
N GLY A 62 -14.20 15.21 -20.52
CA GLY A 62 -13.31 14.17 -21.03
C GLY A 62 -11.83 14.57 -21.12
N LEU A 63 -11.52 15.79 -21.59
CA LEU A 63 -10.13 16.28 -21.64
C LEU A 63 -9.50 16.38 -20.25
N LEU A 64 -10.26 16.87 -19.28
CA LEU A 64 -9.78 17.03 -17.90
C LEU A 64 -9.59 15.66 -17.22
N LEU A 65 -10.60 14.79 -17.32
CA LEU A 65 -10.64 13.49 -16.64
C LEU A 65 -9.72 12.45 -17.28
N TYR A 66 -9.66 12.38 -18.61
CA TYR A 66 -8.99 11.27 -19.32
C TYR A 66 -7.64 11.63 -19.94
N VAL A 67 -7.24 12.91 -19.89
CA VAL A 67 -5.95 13.36 -20.43
C VAL A 67 -5.21 14.23 -19.41
N GLY A 68 -5.79 15.37 -19.02
CA GLY A 68 -5.14 16.37 -18.19
C GLY A 68 -4.71 15.85 -16.82
N ALA A 69 -5.66 15.46 -15.97
CA ALA A 69 -5.35 15.00 -14.62
C ALA A 69 -4.49 13.72 -14.60
N PRO A 70 -4.75 12.69 -15.42
CA PRO A 70 -3.86 11.53 -15.50
C PRO A 70 -2.43 11.88 -15.93
N MET A 71 -2.26 12.82 -16.86
CA MET A 71 -0.95 13.29 -17.30
C MET A 71 -0.20 14.00 -16.17
N VAL A 72 -0.88 14.85 -15.41
CA VAL A 72 -0.30 15.51 -14.22
C VAL A 72 0.14 14.47 -13.19
N VAL A 73 -0.69 13.47 -12.88
CA VAL A 73 -0.36 12.43 -11.90
C VAL A 73 0.86 11.60 -12.31
N ILE A 74 0.93 11.16 -13.56
CA ILE A 74 2.05 10.35 -14.06
C ILE A 74 3.33 11.20 -14.14
N SER A 75 3.21 12.46 -14.57
CA SER A 75 4.29 13.44 -14.50
C SER A 75 4.80 13.63 -13.07
N SER A 76 3.91 13.71 -12.08
CA SER A 76 4.26 13.83 -10.66
C SER A 76 4.99 12.60 -10.14
N CYS A 77 4.60 11.39 -10.56
CA CYS A 77 5.35 10.17 -10.24
C CYS A 77 6.77 10.24 -10.81
N ALA A 78 6.93 10.64 -12.08
CA ALA A 78 8.25 10.80 -12.70
C ALA A 78 9.08 11.87 -11.97
N PHE A 79 8.47 13.01 -11.62
CA PHE A 79 9.11 14.09 -10.87
C PHE A 79 9.60 13.64 -9.49
N LEU A 80 8.75 12.96 -8.71
CA LEU A 80 9.10 12.46 -7.37
C LEU A 80 10.18 11.36 -7.40
N LEU A 81 10.23 10.55 -8.47
CA LEU A 81 11.27 9.54 -8.66
C LEU A 81 12.58 10.10 -9.20
N SER A 82 12.55 11.29 -9.79
CA SER A 82 13.68 11.86 -10.51
C SER A 82 14.97 11.99 -9.69
N PRO A 83 14.94 12.45 -8.43
CA PRO A 83 16.15 12.53 -7.62
C PRO A 83 16.83 11.18 -7.47
N GLY A 84 16.10 10.16 -7.03
CA GLY A 84 16.66 8.83 -6.84
C GLY A 84 17.02 8.15 -8.15
N LEU A 85 16.30 8.38 -9.26
CA LEU A 85 16.69 7.86 -10.57
C LEU A 85 18.07 8.38 -11.00
N LEU A 86 18.35 9.67 -10.80
CA LEU A 86 19.65 10.26 -11.13
C LEU A 86 20.77 9.73 -10.21
N PHE A 87 20.53 9.68 -8.90
CA PHE A 87 21.48 9.09 -7.96
C PHE A 87 21.69 7.59 -8.18
N ALA A 88 20.66 6.84 -8.55
CA ALA A 88 20.78 5.42 -8.84
C ALA A 88 21.74 5.18 -10.00
N LEU A 89 21.68 5.98 -11.08
CA LEU A 89 22.67 5.93 -12.15
C LEU A 89 24.06 6.29 -11.63
N ALA A 90 24.15 7.35 -10.82
CA ALA A 90 25.40 7.76 -10.22
C ALA A 90 26.00 6.68 -9.31
N PHE A 91 25.21 5.77 -8.73
CA PHE A 91 25.66 4.66 -7.89
C PHE A 91 25.60 3.30 -8.60
N ASN A 92 25.73 3.26 -9.94
CA ASN A 92 25.76 2.05 -10.75
C ASN A 92 24.52 1.15 -10.63
N GLY A 93 23.37 1.71 -10.24
CA GLY A 93 22.05 1.07 -10.32
C GLY A 93 21.46 1.01 -11.74
N GLY A 94 22.16 1.55 -12.74
CA GLY A 94 21.74 1.62 -14.15
C GLY A 94 21.96 0.35 -14.98
N ILE A 95 22.13 -0.83 -14.36
CA ILE A 95 22.46 -2.08 -15.07
C ILE A 95 21.35 -2.50 -16.05
N SER A 96 20.09 -2.22 -15.71
CA SER A 96 18.91 -2.46 -16.53
C SER A 96 17.83 -1.46 -16.16
N ILE A 97 16.83 -1.25 -17.05
CA ILE A 97 15.65 -0.42 -16.71
C ILE A 97 15.02 -0.85 -15.40
N GLY A 98 14.79 -2.15 -15.23
CA GLY A 98 14.13 -2.66 -14.04
C GLY A 98 14.90 -2.37 -12.75
N ARG A 99 16.23 -2.55 -12.76
CA ARG A 99 17.07 -2.26 -11.59
C ARG A 99 17.08 -0.76 -11.33
N TRP A 100 17.18 0.04 -12.38
CA TRP A 100 17.18 1.49 -12.30
C TRP A 100 15.89 2.03 -11.66
N MET A 101 14.73 1.51 -12.05
CA MET A 101 13.44 1.90 -11.44
C MET A 101 13.39 1.56 -9.95
N VAL A 102 13.80 0.35 -9.57
CA VAL A 102 13.76 -0.12 -8.17
C VAL A 102 14.74 0.66 -7.28
N SER A 103 15.99 0.82 -7.74
CA SER A 103 17.01 1.60 -7.03
C SER A 103 16.63 3.08 -6.96
N GLY A 104 16.08 3.64 -8.04
CA GLY A 104 15.64 5.03 -8.09
C GLY A 104 14.46 5.31 -7.16
N PHE A 105 13.51 4.38 -7.06
CA PHE A 105 12.43 4.43 -6.08
C PHE A 105 12.96 4.43 -4.64
N ALA A 106 13.87 3.51 -4.31
CA ALA A 106 14.43 3.41 -2.96
C ALA A 106 15.20 4.68 -2.55
N LEU A 107 16.04 5.20 -3.44
CA LEU A 107 16.79 6.43 -3.17
C LEU A 107 15.88 7.65 -3.07
N SER A 108 14.87 7.77 -3.93
CA SER A 108 13.90 8.88 -3.83
C SER A 108 13.12 8.81 -2.52
N THR A 109 12.72 7.59 -2.11
CA THR A 109 12.02 7.35 -0.85
C THR A 109 12.81 7.89 0.34
N VAL A 110 14.12 7.64 0.37
CA VAL A 110 15.00 8.14 1.43
C VAL A 110 15.26 9.65 1.29
N MET A 111 15.71 10.09 0.11
CA MET A 111 16.19 11.46 -0.07
C MET A 111 15.07 12.49 0.00
N VAL A 112 13.97 12.29 -0.73
CA VAL A 112 12.85 13.24 -0.74
C VAL A 112 12.23 13.35 0.65
N SER A 113 12.04 12.22 1.34
CA SER A 113 11.42 12.20 2.66
C SER A 113 12.30 12.85 3.73
N ILE A 114 13.59 12.49 3.79
CA ILE A 114 14.51 13.07 4.78
C ILE A 114 14.72 14.56 4.51
N THR A 115 14.98 14.95 3.26
CA THR A 115 15.20 16.36 2.94
C THR A 115 13.95 17.20 3.15
N ALA A 116 12.75 16.69 2.80
CA ALA A 116 11.50 17.40 3.09
C ALA A 116 11.29 17.58 4.59
N GLY A 117 11.55 16.55 5.40
CA GLY A 117 11.49 16.64 6.86
C GLY A 117 12.47 17.67 7.43
N VAL A 118 13.74 17.61 7.02
CA VAL A 118 14.79 18.54 7.47
C VAL A 118 14.46 19.98 7.08
N VAL A 119 14.10 20.23 5.82
CA VAL A 119 13.78 21.59 5.34
C VAL A 119 12.54 22.13 6.07
N GLN A 120 11.51 21.30 6.28
CA GLN A 120 10.33 21.70 7.05
C GLN A 120 10.70 22.06 8.50
N SER A 121 11.52 21.25 9.17
CA SER A 121 11.98 21.54 10.53
C SER A 121 12.79 22.83 10.63
N VAL A 122 13.54 23.19 9.58
CA VAL A 122 14.30 24.45 9.54
C VAL A 122 13.39 25.65 9.24
N MET A 123 12.40 25.49 8.37
CA MET A 123 11.49 26.56 7.98
C MET A 123 10.38 26.83 9.01
N ASP A 124 10.12 25.88 9.91
CA ASP A 124 9.03 25.91 10.90
C ASP A 124 7.62 26.13 10.28
N VAL A 125 7.47 25.78 9.01
CA VAL A 125 6.19 25.82 8.28
C VAL A 125 6.02 24.59 7.40
N PRO A 126 4.79 24.07 7.22
CA PRO A 126 4.54 22.92 6.36
C PRO A 126 5.07 23.12 4.94
N LEU A 127 5.99 22.25 4.52
CA LEU A 127 6.61 22.32 3.20
C LEU A 127 5.63 21.78 2.13
N THR A 128 4.89 22.66 1.47
CA THR A 128 3.85 22.31 0.48
C THR A 128 3.97 23.14 -0.81
N GLY A 129 3.25 22.73 -1.85
CA GLY A 129 3.17 23.41 -3.15
C GLY A 129 4.54 23.66 -3.78
N ASN A 130 4.78 24.89 -4.21
CA ASN A 130 6.01 25.28 -4.91
C ASN A 130 7.27 25.10 -4.07
N TYR A 131 7.20 25.26 -2.74
CA TYR A 131 8.36 25.06 -1.87
C TYR A 131 8.78 23.59 -1.84
N PHE A 132 7.83 22.67 -1.73
CA PHE A 132 8.11 21.23 -1.83
C PHE A 132 8.69 20.87 -3.21
N SER A 133 8.10 21.39 -4.28
CA SER A 133 8.62 21.19 -5.64
C SER A 133 10.05 21.72 -5.80
N ALA A 134 10.37 22.90 -5.24
CA ALA A 134 11.73 23.43 -5.27
C ALA A 134 12.73 22.51 -4.56
N VAL A 135 12.38 21.95 -3.41
CA VAL A 135 13.21 20.96 -2.71
C VAL A 135 13.47 19.73 -3.58
N VAL A 136 12.43 19.16 -4.21
CA VAL A 136 12.58 18.00 -5.11
C VAL A 136 13.49 18.34 -6.30
N ILE A 137 13.34 19.52 -6.90
CA ILE A 137 14.21 20.02 -7.98
C ILE A 137 15.66 20.11 -7.51
N LEU A 138 15.92 20.68 -6.33
CA LEU A 138 17.28 20.83 -5.80
C LEU A 138 17.96 19.46 -5.58
N ILE A 139 17.24 18.48 -5.04
CA ILE A 139 17.78 17.12 -4.87
C ILE A 139 18.03 16.48 -6.24
N ALA A 140 17.13 16.68 -7.21
CA ALA A 140 17.33 16.18 -8.58
C ALA A 140 18.55 16.83 -9.25
N LEU A 141 18.75 18.14 -9.09
CA LEU A 141 19.93 18.85 -9.61
C LEU A 141 21.22 18.35 -8.95
N ALA A 142 21.20 18.07 -7.64
CA ALA A 142 22.34 17.46 -6.95
C ALA A 142 22.65 16.05 -7.49
N GLY A 143 21.62 15.24 -7.75
CA GLY A 143 21.74 13.92 -8.38
C GLY A 143 22.31 14.01 -9.80
N PHE A 144 21.83 14.96 -10.59
CA PHE A 144 22.34 15.25 -11.93
C PHE A 144 23.81 15.67 -11.90
N ALA A 145 24.18 16.63 -11.04
CA ALA A 145 25.56 17.10 -10.92
C ALA A 145 26.50 15.96 -10.52
N THR A 146 26.07 15.11 -9.57
CA THR A 146 26.83 13.93 -9.13
C THR A 146 27.01 12.93 -10.29
N LEU A 147 25.94 12.62 -11.03
CA LEU A 147 25.99 11.74 -12.19
C LEU A 147 26.89 12.29 -13.29
N PHE A 148 26.77 13.58 -13.62
CA PHE A 148 27.54 14.24 -14.66
C PHE A 148 29.04 14.21 -14.34
N TYR A 149 29.40 14.58 -13.11
CA TYR A 149 30.77 14.51 -12.61
C TYR A 149 31.33 13.08 -12.62
N ARG A 150 30.52 12.09 -12.25
CA ARG A 150 30.95 10.68 -12.30
C ARG A 150 31.17 10.20 -13.72
N VAL A 151 30.28 10.49 -14.66
CA VAL A 151 30.44 10.11 -16.08
C VAL A 151 31.64 10.83 -16.71
N GLU A 152 32.02 12.01 -16.20
CA GLU A 152 33.25 12.68 -16.61
C GLU A 152 34.52 11.96 -16.15
N LYS A 153 34.53 11.47 -14.91
CA LYS A 153 35.70 10.79 -14.32
C LYS A 153 35.80 9.31 -14.63
N ASP A 154 34.66 8.66 -14.87
CA ASP A 154 34.52 7.22 -14.95
C ASP A 154 33.63 6.88 -16.15
N SER A 155 34.25 6.39 -17.23
CA SER A 155 33.52 5.98 -18.43
C SER A 155 32.80 4.63 -18.27
N SER A 156 32.89 3.97 -17.10
CA SER A 156 32.28 2.66 -16.85
C SER A 156 30.85 2.73 -16.29
N ILE A 157 30.29 3.93 -16.11
CA ILE A 157 28.89 4.09 -15.65
C ILE A 157 27.93 3.48 -16.66
N GLN A 158 27.20 2.45 -16.24
CA GLN A 158 26.32 1.69 -17.12
C GLN A 158 25.04 2.45 -17.45
N SER A 159 24.60 2.33 -18.70
CA SER A 159 23.32 2.84 -19.16
C SER A 159 22.22 1.79 -19.02
N PRO A 160 21.04 2.16 -18.52
CA PRO A 160 19.90 1.24 -18.45
C PRO A 160 19.32 0.91 -19.82
N PHE A 161 19.72 1.63 -20.88
CA PHE A 161 19.24 1.48 -22.26
C PHE A 161 20.24 0.67 -23.10
N SER A 162 20.35 -0.62 -22.80
CA SER A 162 21.29 -1.56 -23.42
C SER A 162 20.67 -2.36 -24.57
N THR A 163 19.35 -2.50 -24.60
CA THR A 163 18.62 -3.31 -25.58
C THR A 163 17.70 -2.47 -26.46
N LYS A 164 17.30 -3.03 -27.61
CA LYS A 164 16.37 -2.35 -28.55
C LYS A 164 14.98 -2.17 -27.93
N ASP A 165 14.56 -3.07 -27.06
CA ASP A 165 13.22 -3.09 -26.47
C ASP A 165 13.09 -2.18 -25.25
N ASP A 166 14.21 -1.69 -24.71
CA ASP A 166 14.26 -0.88 -23.49
C ASP A 166 13.37 0.38 -23.59
N LYS A 167 13.32 1.03 -24.76
CA LYS A 167 12.44 2.19 -24.98
C LYS A 167 10.95 1.80 -24.89
N THR A 168 10.59 0.65 -25.46
CA THR A 168 9.23 0.12 -25.42
C THR A 168 8.85 -0.29 -23.99
N ILE A 169 9.78 -0.90 -23.26
CA ILE A 169 9.60 -1.26 -21.85
C ILE A 169 9.35 0.00 -21.00
N LEU A 170 10.15 1.06 -21.22
CA LEU A 170 9.93 2.35 -20.54
C LEU A 170 8.56 2.95 -20.91
N ALA A 171 8.15 2.86 -22.18
CA ALA A 171 6.82 3.32 -22.60
C ALA A 171 5.69 2.54 -21.89
N LEU A 172 5.82 1.22 -21.72
CA LEU A 172 4.85 0.41 -20.96
C LEU A 172 4.79 0.81 -19.48
N ILE A 173 5.94 1.07 -18.86
CA ILE A 173 6.06 1.53 -17.46
C ILE A 173 5.27 2.83 -17.21
N VAL A 174 5.16 3.70 -18.22
CA VAL A 174 4.42 4.96 -18.13
C VAL A 174 2.96 4.77 -18.56
N THR A 175 2.74 4.08 -19.68
CA THR A 175 1.42 4.02 -20.34
C THR A 175 0.44 3.13 -19.58
N VAL A 176 0.88 2.00 -19.01
CA VAL A 176 -0.04 1.09 -18.31
C VAL A 176 -0.57 1.72 -17.01
N PRO A 177 0.26 2.31 -16.12
CA PRO A 177 -0.26 3.03 -14.96
C PRO A 177 -1.17 4.22 -15.34
N PHE A 178 -0.87 4.92 -16.44
CA PHE A 178 -1.74 5.97 -16.97
C PHE A 178 -3.14 5.43 -17.34
N ILE A 179 -3.20 4.30 -18.05
CA ILE A 179 -4.47 3.65 -18.41
C ILE A 179 -5.22 3.16 -17.16
N ILE A 180 -4.51 2.56 -16.20
CA ILE A 180 -5.10 2.11 -14.94
C ILE A 180 -5.75 3.28 -14.19
N LEU A 181 -5.08 4.42 -14.12
CA LEU A 181 -5.60 5.62 -13.48
C LEU A 181 -6.88 6.13 -14.17
N ILE A 182 -6.94 6.09 -15.50
CA ILE A 182 -8.15 6.43 -16.27
C ILE A 182 -9.29 5.46 -15.96
N VAL A 183 -9.02 4.16 -16.04
CA VAL A 183 -10.02 3.11 -15.83
C VAL A 183 -10.55 3.12 -14.39
N LEU A 184 -9.73 3.52 -13.42
CA LEU A 184 -10.09 3.58 -12.00
C LEU A 184 -10.32 5.00 -11.48
N LEU A 185 -10.51 5.99 -12.36
CA LEU A 185 -10.56 7.39 -11.99
C LEU A 185 -11.51 7.69 -10.82
N PRO A 186 -12.78 7.23 -10.81
CA PRO A 186 -13.68 7.47 -9.68
C PRO A 186 -13.16 6.94 -8.34
N LYS A 187 -12.46 5.79 -8.35
CA LYS A 187 -11.87 5.19 -7.15
C LYS A 187 -10.70 6.02 -6.61
N PHE A 188 -9.90 6.60 -7.50
CA PHE A 188 -8.82 7.49 -7.07
C PHE A 188 -9.34 8.84 -6.58
N PHE A 189 -10.22 9.48 -7.34
CA PHE A 189 -10.55 10.90 -7.13
C PHE A 189 -11.77 11.16 -6.25
N TRP A 190 -12.79 10.29 -6.25
CA TRP A 190 -14.12 10.66 -5.74
C TRP A 190 -14.68 9.72 -4.68
N GLU A 191 -14.20 8.48 -4.59
CA GLU A 191 -14.63 7.57 -3.55
C GLU A 191 -14.28 8.13 -2.17
N ASN A 192 -15.19 8.03 -1.21
CA ASN A 192 -14.93 8.51 0.14
C ASN A 192 -14.06 7.56 0.92
N PHE A 193 -13.35 8.10 1.90
CA PHE A 193 -12.60 7.31 2.85
C PHE A 193 -13.50 6.35 3.62
N ASN A 194 -13.07 5.10 3.72
CA ASN A 194 -13.42 4.25 4.86
C ASN A 194 -12.52 4.60 6.06
N GLY A 195 -12.65 3.87 7.17
CA GLY A 195 -11.77 4.06 8.32
C GLY A 195 -10.28 3.95 7.96
N ASP A 196 -9.89 2.89 7.26
CA ASP A 196 -8.50 2.63 6.87
C ASP A 196 -7.92 3.74 5.99
N GLY A 197 -8.64 4.14 4.95
CA GLY A 197 -8.21 5.18 4.02
C GLY A 197 -7.98 6.51 4.73
N ALA A 198 -8.86 6.87 5.68
CA ALA A 198 -8.69 8.04 6.53
C ALA A 198 -7.49 7.90 7.47
N HIS A 199 -7.26 6.73 8.08
CA HIS A 199 -6.07 6.48 8.90
C HIS A 199 -4.77 6.62 8.09
N ALA A 200 -4.70 6.04 6.89
CA ALA A 200 -3.53 6.16 6.01
C ALA A 200 -3.29 7.61 5.56
N TYR A 201 -4.36 8.34 5.27
CA TYR A 201 -4.31 9.77 4.95
C TYR A 201 -3.78 10.59 6.13
N GLU A 202 -4.34 10.42 7.33
CA GLU A 202 -3.93 11.17 8.51
C GLU A 202 -2.49 10.86 8.92
N ALA A 203 -2.06 9.59 8.81
CA ALA A 203 -0.67 9.21 9.04
C ALA A 203 0.30 9.94 8.10
N GLY A 204 -0.08 10.14 6.82
CA GLY A 204 0.69 10.96 5.89
C GLY A 204 0.63 12.47 6.21
N ARG A 205 -0.53 12.96 6.68
CA ARG A 205 -0.72 14.37 7.07
C ARG A 205 0.07 14.73 8.33
N LEU A 206 0.30 13.80 9.26
CA LEU A 206 1.18 14.00 10.42
C LEU A 206 2.56 14.53 10.02
N LEU A 207 3.10 14.09 8.87
CA LEU A 207 4.41 14.52 8.40
C LEU A 207 4.47 16.00 7.99
N LEU A 208 3.33 16.69 7.86
CA LEU A 208 3.29 18.14 7.69
C LEU A 208 3.54 18.91 8.99
N HIS A 209 3.43 18.24 10.14
CA HIS A 209 3.54 18.86 11.46
C HIS A 209 4.64 18.23 12.32
N PHE A 210 4.96 16.97 12.08
CA PHE A 210 5.95 16.19 12.84
C PHE A 210 7.02 15.63 11.91
N GLY A 211 8.22 15.37 12.45
CA GLY A 211 9.32 14.76 11.69
C GLY A 211 9.13 13.27 11.36
N LEU A 212 8.25 12.60 12.10
CA LEU A 212 7.89 11.19 11.93
C LEU A 212 6.36 11.05 12.00
N PRO A 213 5.76 10.05 11.34
CA PRO A 213 4.31 9.92 11.24
C PRO A 213 3.70 9.28 12.50
N PHE A 214 4.14 9.67 13.70
CA PHE A 214 3.66 9.11 14.97
C PHE A 214 2.76 10.10 15.70
N TRP A 215 1.62 9.60 16.17
CA TRP A 215 0.64 10.40 16.89
C TRP A 215 1.11 10.72 18.32
N PRO A 216 0.65 11.84 18.89
CA PRO A 216 0.70 12.04 20.34
C PRO A 216 0.02 10.86 21.06
N GLU A 217 0.62 10.36 22.14
CA GLU A 217 0.14 9.17 22.88
C GLU A 217 -1.31 9.29 23.34
N SER A 218 -1.76 10.50 23.68
CA SER A 218 -3.11 10.80 24.13
C SER A 218 -4.19 10.64 23.05
N THR A 219 -3.81 10.46 21.78
CA THR A 219 -4.76 10.34 20.67
C THR A 219 -5.26 8.90 20.54
N PRO A 220 -6.56 8.63 20.29
CA PRO A 220 -7.09 7.26 20.16
C PRO A 220 -6.47 6.46 19.00
N THR A 221 -5.89 7.17 18.03
CA THR A 221 -5.27 6.63 16.82
C THR A 221 -3.78 6.31 17.02
N SER A 222 -3.23 6.51 18.22
CA SER A 222 -1.79 6.38 18.50
C SER A 222 -1.22 4.97 18.34
N SER A 223 -2.09 3.96 18.20
CA SER A 223 -1.69 2.59 17.93
C SER A 223 -1.07 2.39 16.54
N TYR A 224 -1.37 3.26 15.56
CA TYR A 224 -0.85 3.17 14.19
C TYR A 224 -0.48 4.56 13.64
N PRO A 225 0.65 4.73 12.94
CA PRO A 225 1.60 3.69 12.52
C PRO A 225 2.67 3.38 13.57
N GLY A 226 3.26 2.18 13.44
CA GLY A 226 4.44 1.74 14.18
C GLY A 226 5.72 1.82 13.36
N THR A 227 6.86 1.44 13.95
CA THR A 227 8.15 1.40 13.24
C THR A 227 8.15 0.49 12.02
N ASN A 228 7.31 -0.55 12.05
CA ASN A 228 7.14 -1.55 10.99
C ASN A 228 6.00 -1.22 10.00
N SER A 229 5.41 -0.03 10.06
CA SER A 229 4.26 0.35 9.22
C SER A 229 4.22 1.83 8.80
N MET A 230 5.29 2.57 9.06
CA MET A 230 5.37 4.01 8.80
C MET A 230 5.73 4.38 7.36
N LEU A 231 6.29 3.48 6.55
CA LEU A 231 6.93 3.87 5.30
C LEU A 231 5.96 4.49 4.28
N SER A 232 4.75 3.94 4.16
CA SER A 232 3.73 4.44 3.22
C SER A 232 3.30 5.88 3.52
N ALA A 233 3.31 6.29 4.79
CA ALA A 233 2.94 7.64 5.20
C ALA A 233 3.83 8.71 4.53
N PHE A 234 5.11 8.41 4.30
CA PHE A 234 6.01 9.34 3.60
C PHE A 234 5.56 9.59 2.16
N HIS A 235 5.22 8.54 1.41
CA HIS A 235 4.73 8.69 0.03
C HIS A 235 3.36 9.35 -0.03
N VAL A 236 2.46 9.06 0.91
CA VAL A 236 1.19 9.79 1.06
C VAL A 236 1.48 11.28 1.28
N SER A 237 2.42 11.61 2.17
CA SER A 237 2.80 13.00 2.42
C SER A 237 3.35 13.70 1.18
N TRP A 238 4.06 13.02 0.28
CA TRP A 238 4.54 13.64 -0.97
C TRP A 238 3.39 14.15 -1.83
N PHE A 239 2.33 13.36 -1.97
CA PHE A 239 1.16 13.75 -2.75
C PHE A 239 0.29 14.78 -2.01
N ILE A 240 0.21 14.73 -0.67
CA ILE A 240 -0.42 15.81 0.11
C ILE A 240 0.32 17.13 -0.09
N ARG A 241 1.67 17.12 -0.01
CA ARG A 241 2.49 18.31 -0.22
C ARG A 241 2.34 18.89 -1.62
N MET A 242 2.12 18.04 -2.62
CA MET A 242 2.03 18.47 -4.02
C MET A 242 0.63 18.90 -4.43
N PHE A 243 -0.40 18.12 -4.07
CA PHE A 243 -1.79 18.33 -4.53
C PHE A 243 -2.72 18.85 -3.45
N GLY A 244 -2.36 18.72 -2.17
CA GLY A 244 -3.17 19.12 -1.04
C GLY A 244 -3.90 17.94 -0.37
N GLU A 245 -4.76 18.34 0.56
CA GLU A 245 -5.45 17.49 1.54
C GLU A 245 -6.71 16.80 0.97
N PHE A 246 -6.51 15.97 -0.06
CA PHE A 246 -7.57 15.26 -0.78
C PHE A 246 -7.46 13.74 -0.64
N GLU A 247 -8.56 13.02 -0.85
CA GLU A 247 -8.58 11.55 -0.78
C GLU A 247 -7.63 10.89 -1.77
N LEU A 248 -7.54 11.49 -2.96
CA LEU A 248 -6.57 11.17 -4.00
C LEU A 248 -5.14 10.97 -3.45
N SER A 249 -4.69 11.85 -2.56
CA SER A 249 -3.29 11.93 -2.14
C SER A 249 -2.83 10.67 -1.40
N SER A 250 -3.73 9.97 -0.70
CA SER A 250 -3.41 8.70 -0.05
C SER A 250 -3.53 7.48 -0.97
N ARG A 251 -4.14 7.63 -2.16
CA ARG A 251 -4.33 6.55 -3.15
C ARG A 251 -3.27 6.56 -4.26
N LEU A 252 -2.82 7.74 -4.69
CA LEU A 252 -1.80 7.91 -5.73
C LEU A 252 -0.47 7.17 -5.51
N PRO A 253 -0.01 6.91 -4.28
CA PRO A 253 1.16 6.05 -4.08
C PRO A 253 1.04 4.68 -4.77
N LEU A 254 -0.17 4.13 -4.97
CA LEU A 254 -0.33 2.88 -5.72
C LEU A 254 0.22 3.02 -7.15
N ILE A 255 -0.11 4.11 -7.86
CA ILE A 255 0.36 4.39 -9.22
C ILE A 255 1.89 4.53 -9.23
N LEU A 256 2.44 5.23 -8.24
CA LEU A 256 3.89 5.36 -8.06
C LEU A 256 4.57 4.00 -7.91
N TYR A 257 3.97 3.06 -7.17
CA TYR A 257 4.54 1.75 -6.88
C TYR A 257 4.46 0.76 -8.04
N LEU A 258 3.51 0.91 -8.97
CA LEU A 258 3.44 0.06 -10.16
C LEU A 258 4.71 0.12 -11.01
N ILE A 259 5.39 1.28 -11.03
CA ILE A 259 6.64 1.51 -11.76
C ILE A 259 7.77 0.58 -11.26
N PRO A 260 8.20 0.66 -9.99
CA PRO A 260 9.24 -0.23 -9.46
C PRO A 260 8.74 -1.66 -9.25
N LEU A 261 7.43 -1.91 -9.10
CA LEU A 261 6.88 -3.27 -9.03
C LEU A 261 7.18 -4.05 -10.32
N PHE A 262 6.76 -3.51 -11.46
CA PHE A 262 7.05 -4.11 -12.76
C PHE A 262 8.56 -4.17 -13.03
N GLY A 263 9.30 -3.10 -12.70
CA GLY A 263 10.76 -3.06 -12.85
C GLY A 263 11.50 -4.12 -12.03
N GLY A 264 11.07 -4.37 -10.80
CA GLY A 264 11.62 -5.40 -9.92
C GLY A 264 11.32 -6.81 -10.42
N MET A 265 10.07 -7.05 -10.84
CA MET A 265 9.68 -8.33 -11.45
C MET A 265 10.52 -8.61 -12.70
N LEU A 266 10.59 -7.65 -13.62
CA LEU A 266 11.34 -7.78 -14.87
C LEU A 266 12.82 -8.07 -14.63
N SER A 267 13.44 -7.35 -13.69
CA SER A 267 14.85 -7.60 -13.32
C SER A 267 15.07 -9.01 -12.79
N LEU A 268 14.20 -9.50 -11.90
CA LEU A 268 14.33 -10.84 -11.33
C LEU A 268 14.03 -11.94 -12.35
N ILE A 269 13.09 -11.72 -13.26
CA ILE A 269 12.79 -12.65 -14.36
C ILE A 269 14.02 -12.78 -15.27
N ASN A 270 14.65 -11.67 -15.62
CA ASN A 270 15.80 -11.63 -16.53
C ASN A 270 17.16 -11.94 -15.86
N GLU A 271 17.24 -11.96 -14.52
CA GLU A 271 18.51 -12.10 -13.81
C GLU A 271 19.28 -13.38 -14.19
N GLY A 272 20.48 -13.24 -14.76
CA GLY A 272 21.28 -14.38 -15.24
C GLY A 272 20.65 -15.18 -16.39
N ARG A 273 19.72 -14.57 -17.15
CA ARG A 273 19.02 -15.16 -18.30
C ARG A 273 18.93 -14.17 -19.46
N LYS A 274 18.45 -14.64 -20.62
CA LYS A 274 18.10 -13.78 -21.74
C LYS A 274 16.84 -12.98 -21.41
N ASN A 275 16.79 -11.73 -21.85
CA ASN A 275 15.64 -10.87 -21.63
C ASN A 275 14.37 -11.46 -22.27
N ILE A 276 13.26 -11.42 -21.53
CA ILE A 276 11.94 -11.71 -22.06
C ILE A 276 11.51 -10.65 -23.09
N GLY A 277 10.65 -11.05 -24.03
CA GLY A 277 10.15 -10.17 -25.07
C GLY A 277 9.01 -9.24 -24.61
N ILE A 278 8.62 -8.33 -25.51
CA ILE A 278 7.55 -7.35 -25.27
C ILE A 278 6.18 -8.02 -25.03
N LYS A 279 5.90 -9.17 -25.65
CA LYS A 279 4.63 -9.90 -25.47
C LYS A 279 4.51 -10.43 -24.04
N GLU A 280 5.59 -10.97 -23.49
CA GLU A 280 5.68 -11.41 -22.10
C GLU A 280 5.51 -10.22 -21.15
N CYS A 281 6.16 -9.09 -21.42
CA CYS A 281 5.97 -7.86 -20.66
C CYS A 281 4.49 -7.40 -20.64
N ALA A 282 3.79 -7.47 -21.77
CA ALA A 282 2.37 -7.13 -21.84
C ALA A 282 1.50 -8.07 -21.00
N LEU A 283 1.81 -9.37 -20.97
CA LEU A 283 1.08 -10.35 -20.15
C LEU A 283 1.37 -10.20 -18.66
N ILE A 284 2.59 -9.81 -18.27
CA ILE A 284 2.90 -9.45 -16.88
C ILE A 284 2.08 -8.22 -16.47
N TRP A 285 1.96 -7.21 -17.33
CA TRP A 285 1.11 -6.04 -17.08
C TRP A 285 -0.36 -6.39 -16.99
N LEU A 286 -0.86 -7.35 -17.79
CA LEU A 286 -2.21 -7.87 -17.66
C LEU A 286 -2.43 -8.45 -16.25
N SER A 287 -1.51 -9.29 -15.76
CA SER A 287 -1.61 -9.82 -14.38
C SER A 287 -1.52 -8.74 -13.30
N ILE A 288 -0.62 -7.76 -13.45
CA ILE A 288 -0.55 -6.61 -12.52
C ILE A 288 -1.86 -5.81 -12.54
N THR A 289 -2.49 -5.66 -13.71
CA THR A 289 -3.79 -4.97 -13.83
C THR A 289 -4.89 -5.74 -13.10
N ILE A 290 -4.94 -7.07 -13.24
CA ILE A 290 -5.86 -7.92 -12.48
C ILE A 290 -5.66 -7.72 -10.98
N TYR A 291 -4.41 -7.78 -10.51
CA TYR A 291 -4.05 -7.49 -9.12
C TYR A 291 -4.58 -6.12 -8.66
N VAL A 292 -4.37 -5.06 -9.46
CA VAL A 292 -4.83 -3.70 -9.14
C VAL A 292 -6.35 -3.64 -9.03
N ILE A 293 -7.09 -4.29 -9.93
CA ILE A 293 -8.55 -4.39 -9.84
C ILE A 293 -8.96 -5.09 -8.54
N VAL A 294 -8.33 -6.22 -8.23
CA VAL A 294 -8.63 -7.00 -7.02
C VAL A 294 -8.43 -6.16 -5.76
N VAL A 295 -7.28 -5.50 -5.59
CA VAL A 295 -7.03 -4.69 -4.39
C VAL A 295 -7.87 -3.42 -4.33
N SER A 296 -8.22 -2.83 -5.47
CA SER A 296 -9.02 -1.60 -5.52
C SER A 296 -10.47 -1.82 -5.10
N PHE A 297 -11.00 -3.03 -5.28
CA PHE A 297 -12.38 -3.37 -4.96
C PHE A 297 -12.51 -4.39 -3.81
N SER A 298 -11.40 -4.72 -3.14
CA SER A 298 -11.40 -5.64 -2.01
C SER A 298 -11.76 -4.93 -0.71
N THR A 299 -12.85 -5.35 -0.07
CA THR A 299 -13.21 -4.96 1.30
C THR A 299 -12.32 -5.72 2.29
N THR A 300 -11.58 -5.03 3.16
CA THR A 300 -10.56 -5.65 4.03
C THR A 300 -10.81 -5.47 5.52
N TYR A 301 -10.84 -4.24 6.02
CA TYR A 301 -11.19 -3.97 7.42
C TYR A 301 -12.52 -3.21 7.53
N ASP A 302 -12.91 -2.50 6.48
CA ASP A 302 -14.31 -2.12 6.23
C ASP A 302 -14.96 -3.20 5.33
N PRO A 303 -16.05 -3.84 5.77
CA PRO A 303 -16.73 -4.90 5.01
C PRO A 303 -17.63 -4.38 3.88
N TYR A 304 -17.82 -3.07 3.78
CA TYR A 304 -18.81 -2.43 2.92
C TYR A 304 -18.19 -1.43 1.95
N SER A 305 -17.05 -0.83 2.30
CA SER A 305 -16.28 0.05 1.45
C SER A 305 -14.87 -0.48 1.23
N SER A 306 -14.42 -0.42 -0.03
CA SER A 306 -13.07 -0.78 -0.42
C SER A 306 -12.30 0.51 -0.69
N ASP A 307 -11.20 0.75 0.02
CA ASP A 307 -10.35 1.91 -0.21
C ASP A 307 -8.95 1.47 -0.67
N ILE A 308 -8.47 2.07 -1.76
CA ILE A 308 -7.14 1.82 -2.31
C ILE A 308 -6.04 2.24 -1.32
N ALA A 309 -6.28 3.30 -0.56
CA ALA A 309 -5.28 3.92 0.32
C ALA A 309 -4.75 2.94 1.39
N MET A 310 -5.60 2.05 1.88
CA MET A 310 -5.17 0.93 2.73
C MET A 310 -6.17 -0.21 2.59
N PRO A 311 -5.70 -1.44 2.32
CA PRO A 311 -4.30 -1.91 2.34
C PRO A 311 -3.56 -1.87 1.00
N GLY A 312 -4.22 -1.55 -0.11
CA GLY A 312 -3.64 -1.64 -1.45
C GLY A 312 -2.28 -0.94 -1.60
N VAL A 313 -2.17 0.31 -1.15
CA VAL A 313 -0.92 1.08 -1.15
C VAL A 313 0.17 0.44 -0.29
N MET A 314 -0.11 0.19 0.99
CA MET A 314 0.87 -0.34 1.96
C MET A 314 1.40 -1.72 1.54
N ASP A 315 0.51 -2.62 1.11
CA ASP A 315 0.89 -3.97 0.72
C ASP A 315 1.42 -4.08 -0.72
N THR A 316 1.27 -3.05 -1.56
CA THR A 316 2.05 -3.01 -2.81
C THR A 316 3.50 -2.61 -2.51
N LEU A 317 3.69 -1.64 -1.61
CA LEU A 317 5.01 -1.13 -1.22
C LEU A 317 5.91 -2.21 -0.62
N ILE A 318 5.32 -3.13 0.18
CA ILE A 318 6.08 -4.22 0.79
C ILE A 318 6.69 -5.13 -0.29
N ILE A 319 5.94 -5.41 -1.36
CA ILE A 319 6.41 -6.25 -2.47
C ILE A 319 7.48 -5.52 -3.25
N VAL A 320 7.28 -4.25 -3.58
CA VAL A 320 8.31 -3.43 -4.25
C VAL A 320 9.64 -3.47 -3.48
N SER A 321 9.59 -3.22 -2.18
CA SER A 321 10.77 -3.22 -1.32
C SER A 321 11.41 -4.61 -1.23
N TYR A 322 10.58 -5.65 -1.09
CA TYR A 322 11.02 -7.04 -1.03
C TYR A 322 11.69 -7.51 -2.32
N LEU A 323 11.15 -7.15 -3.50
CA LEU A 323 11.78 -7.47 -4.78
C LEU A 323 13.16 -6.80 -4.92
N GLY A 324 13.29 -5.56 -4.43
CA GLY A 324 14.59 -4.87 -4.35
C GLY A 324 15.58 -5.57 -3.42
N PHE A 325 15.12 -6.09 -2.29
CA PHE A 325 15.93 -6.89 -1.37
C PHE A 325 16.40 -8.18 -2.02
N VAL A 326 15.49 -8.96 -2.64
CA VAL A 326 15.81 -10.21 -3.32
C VAL A 326 16.81 -9.98 -4.46
N LEU A 327 16.60 -8.95 -5.28
CA LEU A 327 17.50 -8.61 -6.39
C LEU A 327 18.90 -8.28 -5.88
N SER A 328 18.99 -7.46 -4.83
CA SER A 328 20.27 -7.07 -4.23
C SER A 328 20.95 -8.25 -3.54
N PHE A 329 20.19 -9.18 -2.96
CA PHE A 329 20.70 -10.42 -2.37
C PHE A 329 21.36 -11.30 -3.42
N VAL A 330 20.68 -11.53 -4.55
CA VAL A 330 21.20 -12.38 -5.64
C VAL A 330 22.46 -11.78 -6.26
N ARG A 331 22.53 -10.45 -6.37
CA ARG A 331 23.69 -9.72 -6.90
C ARG A 331 24.82 -9.48 -5.88
N ASN A 332 24.63 -9.88 -4.63
CA ASN A 332 25.58 -9.66 -3.53
C ASN A 332 25.91 -8.17 -3.27
N GLU A 333 24.90 -7.31 -3.41
CA GLU A 333 25.02 -5.86 -3.24
C GLU A 333 24.64 -5.45 -1.80
N LYS A 334 25.57 -5.63 -0.86
CA LYS A 334 25.30 -5.55 0.60
C LYS A 334 24.61 -4.27 1.07
N LEU A 335 25.02 -3.11 0.57
CA LEU A 335 24.42 -1.82 0.95
C LEU A 335 22.96 -1.72 0.46
N TRP A 336 22.71 -2.11 -0.79
CA TRP A 336 21.36 -2.17 -1.33
C TRP A 336 20.51 -3.20 -0.62
N MET A 337 21.07 -4.35 -0.23
CA MET A 337 20.37 -5.34 0.58
C MET A 337 19.90 -4.75 1.91
N LEU A 338 20.77 -4.05 2.64
CA LEU A 338 20.41 -3.42 3.92
C LEU A 338 19.35 -2.33 3.73
N LEU A 339 19.50 -1.47 2.71
CA LEU A 339 18.51 -0.45 2.39
C LEU A 339 17.13 -1.08 2.13
N PHE A 340 17.03 -2.04 1.22
CA PHE A 340 15.75 -2.68 0.90
C PHE A 340 15.20 -3.53 2.05
N LEU A 341 16.06 -4.12 2.89
CA LEU A 341 15.64 -4.81 4.10
C LEU A 341 14.95 -3.83 5.06
N ILE A 342 15.56 -2.67 5.31
CA ILE A 342 14.98 -1.62 6.17
C ILE A 342 13.66 -1.14 5.58
N LEU A 343 13.61 -0.84 4.27
CA LEU A 343 12.36 -0.41 3.62
C LEU A 343 11.26 -1.47 3.70
N THR A 344 11.60 -2.74 3.50
CA THR A 344 10.63 -3.84 3.61
C THR A 344 10.13 -3.99 5.05
N TYR A 345 11.02 -3.86 6.03
CA TYR A 345 10.69 -3.92 7.45
C TYR A 345 9.75 -2.79 7.89
N THR A 346 10.01 -1.55 7.45
CA THR A 346 9.23 -0.36 7.85
C THR A 346 7.89 -0.22 7.13
N THR A 347 7.57 -1.13 6.20
CA THR A 347 6.33 -1.06 5.42
C THR A 347 5.15 -1.78 6.09
N SER A 348 5.34 -3.01 6.54
CA SER A 348 4.29 -3.85 7.16
C SER A 348 4.95 -4.99 7.95
N PRO A 349 4.31 -5.55 9.01
CA PRO A 349 4.83 -6.70 9.75
C PRO A 349 5.10 -7.93 8.86
N ALA A 350 4.33 -8.10 7.78
CA ALA A 350 4.55 -9.17 6.82
C ALA A 350 5.93 -9.10 6.14
N GLY A 351 6.58 -7.93 6.17
CA GLY A 351 7.87 -7.70 5.55
C GLY A 351 8.98 -8.49 6.22
N LEU A 352 8.97 -8.53 7.56
CA LEU A 352 9.89 -9.36 8.33
C LEU A 352 9.67 -10.85 8.04
N MET A 353 8.42 -11.28 7.89
CA MET A 353 8.11 -12.66 7.52
C MET A 353 8.64 -13.01 6.13
N LEU A 354 8.45 -12.15 5.12
CA LEU A 354 9.00 -12.36 3.77
C LEU A 354 10.52 -12.43 3.76
N ILE A 355 11.21 -11.56 4.50
CA ILE A 355 12.67 -11.57 4.64
C ILE A 355 13.12 -12.86 5.36
N GLY A 356 12.44 -13.25 6.44
CA GLY A 356 12.74 -14.47 7.20
C GLY A 356 12.56 -15.74 6.36
N LEU A 357 11.45 -15.83 5.62
CA LEU A 357 11.20 -16.93 4.68
C LEU A 357 12.26 -16.97 3.57
N TRP A 358 12.65 -15.81 3.03
CA TRP A 358 13.74 -15.73 2.06
C TRP A 358 15.07 -16.23 2.63
N PHE A 359 15.40 -15.82 3.86
CA PHE A 359 16.62 -16.25 4.56
C PHE A 359 16.66 -17.78 4.70
N LEU A 360 15.58 -18.39 5.21
CA LEU A 360 15.49 -19.85 5.40
C LEU A 360 15.54 -20.59 4.06
N ALA A 361 14.74 -20.16 3.08
CA ALA A 361 14.70 -20.76 1.76
C ALA A 361 16.04 -20.64 1.03
N SER A 362 16.73 -19.50 1.17
CA SER A 362 18.04 -19.28 0.56
C SER A 362 19.12 -20.16 1.19
N ALA A 363 19.12 -20.29 2.53
CA ALA A 363 20.03 -21.19 3.24
C ALA A 363 19.84 -22.65 2.78
N LEU A 364 18.59 -23.09 2.60
CA LEU A 364 18.25 -24.44 2.16
C LEU A 364 18.64 -24.74 0.69
N ILE A 365 18.31 -23.82 -0.22
CA ILE A 365 18.42 -24.03 -1.67
C ILE A 365 19.81 -23.69 -2.20
N PHE A 366 20.41 -22.57 -1.79
CA PHE A 366 21.73 -22.18 -2.30
C PHE A 366 22.85 -23.01 -1.66
N ARG A 367 22.71 -23.37 -0.37
CA ARG A 367 23.64 -24.13 0.50
C ARG A 367 25.05 -23.55 0.64
N LYS A 368 25.76 -23.33 -0.47
CA LYS A 368 27.12 -22.76 -0.54
C LYS A 368 27.11 -21.49 -1.40
N GLY A 369 27.94 -20.50 -1.06
CA GLY A 369 28.12 -19.27 -1.84
C GLY A 369 27.24 -18.07 -1.46
N VAL A 370 26.34 -18.22 -0.47
CA VAL A 370 25.47 -17.11 0.02
C VAL A 370 25.72 -16.73 1.48
N LYS A 371 26.82 -17.21 2.10
CA LYS A 371 27.08 -17.04 3.54
C LYS A 371 27.13 -15.57 3.97
N GLN A 372 27.77 -14.72 3.17
CA GLN A 372 27.87 -13.29 3.48
C GLN A 372 26.50 -12.61 3.38
N GLN A 373 25.71 -12.95 2.36
CA GLN A 373 24.37 -12.41 2.17
C GLN A 373 23.43 -12.82 3.31
N LEU A 374 23.50 -14.09 3.75
CA LEU A 374 22.78 -14.58 4.90
C LEU A 374 23.20 -13.86 6.19
N LEU A 375 24.51 -13.65 6.41
CA LEU A 375 25.01 -12.91 7.57
C LEU A 375 24.51 -11.47 7.58
N VAL A 376 24.60 -10.75 6.46
CA VAL A 376 24.10 -9.37 6.33
C VAL A 376 22.59 -9.32 6.58
N THR A 377 21.84 -10.29 6.05
CA THR A 377 20.39 -10.40 6.28
C THR A 377 20.08 -10.63 7.76
N PHE A 378 20.77 -11.56 8.41
CA PHE A 378 20.61 -11.86 9.83
C PHE A 378 20.91 -10.64 10.72
N LEU A 379 22.06 -9.99 10.49
CA LEU A 379 22.43 -8.78 11.22
C LEU A 379 21.46 -7.62 10.96
N GLY A 380 20.96 -7.47 9.72
CA GLY A 380 19.96 -6.48 9.37
C GLY A 380 18.62 -6.69 10.08
N ILE A 381 18.13 -7.94 10.12
CA ILE A 381 16.92 -8.31 10.90
C ILE A 381 17.13 -7.98 12.38
N LEU A 382 18.26 -8.41 12.95
CA LEU A 382 18.57 -8.18 14.35
C LEU A 382 18.62 -6.69 14.67
N ALA A 383 19.25 -5.88 13.82
CA ALA A 383 19.29 -4.43 13.96
C ALA A 383 17.89 -3.81 13.93
N CYS A 384 17.00 -4.26 13.04
CA CYS A 384 15.62 -3.77 12.99
C CYS A 384 14.83 -4.11 14.27
N ILE A 385 14.99 -5.34 14.80
CA ILE A 385 14.32 -5.78 16.04
C ILE A 385 14.84 -4.99 17.25
N ILE A 386 16.15 -4.79 17.35
CA ILE A 386 16.76 -3.97 18.41
C ILE A 386 16.26 -2.54 18.30
N PHE A 387 16.25 -1.96 17.09
CA PHE A 387 15.75 -0.62 16.85
C PHE A 387 14.28 -0.48 17.27
N ALA A 388 13.41 -1.42 16.90
CA ALA A 388 12.00 -1.40 17.30
C ALA A 388 11.80 -1.40 18.81
N SER A 389 12.65 -2.14 19.53
CA SER A 389 12.58 -2.29 20.98
C SER A 389 13.11 -1.05 21.73
N VAL A 390 14.07 -0.34 21.13
CA VAL A 390 14.76 0.81 21.73
C VAL A 390 14.14 2.14 21.30
N ALA A 391 13.59 2.23 20.08
CA ALA A 391 13.05 3.45 19.49
C ALA A 391 11.99 4.16 20.36
N PRO A 392 11.00 3.48 20.98
CA PRO A 392 10.03 4.17 21.83
C PRO A 392 10.67 4.94 22.99
N LYS A 393 11.67 4.33 23.64
CA LYS A 393 12.39 4.95 24.76
C LYS A 393 13.25 6.12 24.28
N VAL A 394 13.96 5.95 23.17
CA VAL A 394 14.80 7.00 22.60
C VAL A 394 13.95 8.18 22.12
N PHE A 395 12.82 7.93 21.48
CA PHE A 395 11.93 8.99 21.01
C PHE A 395 11.30 9.76 22.18
N SER A 396 10.84 9.05 23.21
CA SER A 396 10.37 9.70 24.45
C SER A 396 11.45 10.59 25.09
N LEU A 397 12.71 10.14 25.15
CA LEU A 397 13.83 10.96 25.65
C LEU A 397 14.12 12.19 24.78
N LEU A 398 13.81 12.13 23.49
CA LEU A 398 13.99 13.22 22.53
C LEU A 398 12.74 14.10 22.35
N ASN A 399 11.68 13.89 23.15
CA ASN A 399 10.37 14.53 22.98
C ASN A 399 9.77 14.33 21.58
N ILE A 400 10.06 13.18 20.95
CA ILE A 400 9.44 12.73 19.71
C ILE A 400 8.33 11.75 20.08
N ASN A 401 7.18 11.86 19.42
CA ASN A 401 6.07 10.94 19.60
C ASN A 401 6.54 9.48 19.39
N PRO A 402 6.26 8.57 20.33
CA PRO A 402 6.67 7.19 20.21
C PRO A 402 5.87 6.45 19.13
N PRO A 403 6.44 5.38 18.54
CA PRO A 403 5.77 4.62 17.50
C PRO A 403 4.61 3.80 18.08
N GLY A 404 3.54 3.64 17.30
CA GLY A 404 2.40 2.80 17.65
C GLY A 404 2.72 1.30 17.68
N THR A 405 1.84 0.54 18.33
CA THR A 405 2.01 -0.90 18.64
C THR A 405 0.91 -1.81 18.06
N GLU A 406 -0.03 -1.26 17.27
CA GLU A 406 -1.20 -1.99 16.75
C GLU A 406 -0.84 -3.26 15.99
N LEU A 407 0.24 -3.17 15.22
CA LEU A 407 0.74 -4.20 14.33
C LEU A 407 1.88 -5.02 14.94
N ASP A 408 1.98 -5.03 16.27
CA ASP A 408 2.95 -5.87 16.98
C ASP A 408 2.62 -7.37 16.84
N SER A 409 3.66 -8.20 16.97
CA SER A 409 3.61 -9.65 16.76
C SER A 409 2.52 -10.35 17.59
N GLY A 410 2.16 -9.82 18.76
CA GLY A 410 1.08 -10.35 19.60
C GLY A 410 -0.29 -10.33 18.92
N GLY A 411 -0.59 -9.32 18.10
CA GLY A 411 -1.83 -9.24 17.32
C GLY A 411 -1.95 -10.34 16.27
N MET A 412 -0.87 -10.64 15.57
CA MET A 412 -0.81 -11.74 14.60
C MET A 412 -0.86 -13.11 15.27
N LEU A 413 -0.12 -13.32 16.37
CA LEU A 413 -0.13 -14.58 17.12
C LEU A 413 -1.54 -14.96 17.61
N ARG A 414 -2.36 -13.97 18.01
CA ARG A 414 -3.76 -14.21 18.39
C ARG A 414 -4.60 -14.78 17.25
N LYS A 415 -4.34 -14.40 15.99
CA LYS A 415 -5.08 -14.92 14.83
C LYS A 415 -4.72 -16.36 14.50
N PHE A 416 -3.49 -16.80 14.83
CA PHE A 416 -3.07 -18.20 14.70
C PHE A 416 -3.67 -19.13 15.74
N ALA A 417 -4.32 -18.62 16.79
CA ALA A 417 -5.04 -19.45 17.76
C ALA A 417 -6.21 -20.21 17.11
N PHE A 418 -6.74 -19.72 15.99
CA PHE A 418 -7.88 -20.32 15.29
C PHE A 418 -7.44 -20.76 13.90
N LEU A 419 -7.55 -22.06 13.62
CA LEU A 419 -7.15 -22.66 12.35
C LEU A 419 -8.35 -23.18 11.57
N ASN A 420 -8.33 -23.06 10.24
CA ASN A 420 -9.30 -23.65 9.33
C ASN A 420 -8.58 -24.18 8.09
N PHE A 421 -8.71 -25.49 7.84
CA PHE A 421 -8.05 -26.20 6.75
C PHE A 421 -8.95 -26.47 5.53
N VAL A 422 -10.28 -26.34 5.69
CA VAL A 422 -11.29 -26.76 4.70
C VAL A 422 -11.83 -25.61 3.85
N ASP A 423 -11.35 -24.37 4.07
CA ASP A 423 -11.71 -23.22 3.25
C ASP A 423 -10.91 -23.17 1.93
N PHE A 424 -11.34 -23.99 0.97
CA PHE A 424 -10.72 -24.09 -0.35
C PHE A 424 -10.86 -22.81 -1.20
N GLN A 425 -11.74 -21.86 -0.83
CA GLN A 425 -11.88 -20.58 -1.54
C GLN A 425 -10.55 -19.81 -1.54
N LYS A 426 -9.72 -19.96 -0.50
CA LYS A 426 -8.40 -19.31 -0.39
C LYS A 426 -7.44 -19.69 -1.52
N LEU A 427 -7.62 -20.85 -2.16
CA LEU A 427 -6.82 -21.22 -3.34
C LEU A 427 -7.06 -20.25 -4.51
N LEU A 428 -8.25 -19.67 -4.62
CA LEU A 428 -8.57 -18.69 -5.65
C LEU A 428 -7.72 -17.42 -5.52
N TYR A 429 -7.27 -17.07 -4.31
CA TYR A 429 -6.45 -15.87 -4.05
C TYR A 429 -5.01 -16.04 -4.55
N LEU A 430 -4.53 -17.27 -4.70
CA LEU A 430 -3.26 -17.59 -5.35
C LEU A 430 -3.43 -17.68 -6.88
N ILE A 431 -4.51 -18.32 -7.32
CA ILE A 431 -4.72 -18.70 -8.73
C ILE A 431 -5.13 -17.50 -9.58
N ILE A 432 -6.20 -16.80 -9.22
CA ILE A 432 -6.84 -15.85 -10.13
C ILE A 432 -6.05 -14.54 -10.24
N PRO A 433 -5.66 -13.87 -9.14
CA PRO A 433 -4.97 -12.57 -9.24
C PRO A 433 -3.63 -12.63 -9.97
N SER A 434 -3.00 -13.80 -10.03
CA SER A 434 -1.76 -14.01 -10.79
C SER A 434 -2.00 -14.27 -12.28
N GLY A 435 -3.25 -14.53 -12.72
CA GLY A 435 -3.61 -14.79 -14.13
C GLY A 435 -3.94 -16.25 -14.45
N ILE A 436 -4.30 -17.07 -13.44
CA ILE A 436 -4.66 -18.50 -13.47
C ILE A 436 -3.52 -19.41 -13.94
N TYR A 437 -3.02 -19.18 -15.15
CA TYR A 437 -2.03 -20.04 -15.80
C TYR A 437 -0.65 -19.97 -15.12
N THR A 438 -0.35 -18.89 -14.42
CA THR A 438 0.91 -18.64 -13.70
C THR A 438 1.17 -19.64 -12.57
N VAL A 439 0.12 -20.16 -11.93
CA VAL A 439 0.27 -21.14 -10.84
C VAL A 439 0.83 -22.48 -11.34
N PHE A 440 0.64 -22.82 -12.62
CA PHE A 440 1.26 -24.02 -13.20
C PHE A 440 2.80 -23.94 -13.22
N GLY A 441 3.38 -22.74 -13.08
CA GLY A 441 4.82 -22.56 -12.91
C GLY A 441 5.39 -23.33 -11.71
N PHE A 442 4.60 -23.56 -10.66
CA PHE A 442 5.01 -24.34 -9.48
C PHE A 442 5.07 -25.85 -9.74
N LEU A 443 4.23 -26.37 -10.63
CA LEU A 443 4.19 -27.81 -10.94
C LEU A 443 5.43 -28.27 -11.73
N ILE A 444 6.08 -27.34 -12.43
CA ILE A 444 7.22 -27.62 -13.28
C ILE A 444 8.54 -27.39 -12.50
N TRP A 445 8.68 -28.08 -11.35
CA TRP A 445 9.79 -27.88 -10.41
C TRP A 445 11.18 -28.15 -11.02
N LYS A 446 11.27 -29.11 -11.95
CA LYS A 446 12.53 -29.48 -12.63
C LYS A 446 13.10 -28.32 -13.48
N GLY A 447 12.24 -27.44 -14.01
CA GLY A 447 12.64 -26.27 -14.81
C GLY A 447 13.07 -25.05 -14.01
N LEU A 448 12.99 -25.12 -12.67
CA LEU A 448 13.29 -24.00 -11.78
C LEU A 448 14.78 -23.96 -11.41
N ASP A 449 15.43 -22.81 -11.62
CA ASP A 449 16.76 -22.55 -11.09
C ASP A 449 16.72 -22.22 -9.59
N LYS A 450 17.89 -22.03 -8.96
CA LYS A 450 17.98 -21.79 -7.50
C LYS A 450 17.17 -20.58 -7.05
N LEU A 451 17.28 -19.44 -7.75
CA LEU A 451 16.50 -18.23 -7.46
C LEU A 451 15.00 -18.52 -7.52
N THR A 452 14.56 -19.17 -8.60
CA THR A 452 13.16 -19.49 -8.83
C THR A 452 12.61 -20.47 -7.80
N LYS A 453 13.40 -21.50 -7.41
CA LYS A 453 13.05 -22.45 -6.35
C LYS A 453 12.92 -21.77 -4.99
N THR A 454 13.80 -20.82 -4.67
CA THR A 454 13.72 -20.05 -3.43
C THR A 454 12.45 -19.19 -3.41
N LEU A 455 12.16 -18.44 -4.49
CA LEU A 455 10.91 -17.67 -4.60
C LEU A 455 9.68 -18.55 -4.52
N ALA A 456 9.70 -19.72 -5.17
CA ALA A 456 8.61 -20.67 -5.11
C ALA A 456 8.37 -21.19 -3.69
N LEU A 457 9.44 -21.55 -2.97
CA LEU A 457 9.36 -21.99 -1.59
C LEU A 457 8.84 -20.89 -0.67
N VAL A 458 9.31 -19.65 -0.82
CA VAL A 458 8.77 -18.50 -0.06
C VAL A 458 7.27 -18.34 -0.32
N THR A 459 6.86 -18.37 -1.59
CA THR A 459 5.45 -18.19 -1.97
C THR A 459 4.57 -19.30 -1.40
N ILE A 460 4.99 -20.56 -1.50
CA ILE A 460 4.25 -21.72 -0.99
C ILE A 460 4.15 -21.65 0.54
N ILE A 461 5.26 -21.41 1.25
CA ILE A 461 5.22 -21.35 2.72
C ILE A 461 4.39 -20.17 3.19
N TYR A 462 4.58 -18.98 2.59
CA TYR A 462 3.81 -17.79 2.92
C TYR A 462 2.31 -18.02 2.70
N PHE A 463 1.92 -18.62 1.56
CA PHE A 463 0.53 -18.99 1.28
C PHE A 463 0.01 -19.97 2.34
N SER A 464 0.74 -21.04 2.64
CA SER A 464 0.34 -22.04 3.63
C SER A 464 0.11 -21.47 5.02
N VAL A 465 0.93 -20.50 5.44
CA VAL A 465 0.79 -19.81 6.73
C VAL A 465 -0.57 -19.10 6.83
N PHE A 466 -0.96 -18.33 5.81
CA PHE A 466 -2.27 -17.65 5.82
C PHE A 466 -3.44 -18.56 5.44
N TYR A 467 -3.18 -19.62 4.66
CA TYR A 467 -4.19 -20.59 4.27
C TYR A 467 -4.84 -21.24 5.49
N VAL A 468 -4.04 -21.61 6.49
CA VAL A 468 -4.55 -22.29 7.69
C VAL A 468 -5.26 -21.35 8.68
N MET A 469 -5.19 -20.03 8.51
CA MET A 469 -5.81 -19.10 9.46
C MET A 469 -7.34 -19.11 9.32
N ALA A 470 -8.06 -19.24 10.44
CA ALA A 470 -9.52 -19.20 10.43
C ALA A 470 -10.05 -17.79 10.15
N PHE A 471 -9.36 -16.75 10.60
CA PHE A 471 -9.73 -15.35 10.39
C PHE A 471 -8.68 -14.68 9.50
N TYR A 472 -9.12 -14.21 8.34
CA TYR A 472 -8.24 -13.70 7.30
C TYR A 472 -8.89 -12.56 6.52
N SER A 473 -8.05 -11.77 5.88
CA SER A 473 -8.44 -10.74 4.92
C SER A 473 -7.70 -10.99 3.60
N LEU A 474 -8.28 -10.56 2.48
CA LEU A 474 -7.72 -10.83 1.16
C LEU A 474 -6.29 -10.29 1.00
N HIS A 475 -6.00 -9.13 1.59
CA HIS A 475 -4.71 -8.46 1.46
C HIS A 475 -3.53 -9.23 2.08
N TYR A 476 -3.80 -10.15 3.03
CA TYR A 476 -2.75 -11.05 3.55
C TYR A 476 -2.09 -11.87 2.44
N PHE A 477 -2.80 -12.11 1.33
CA PHE A 477 -2.37 -12.93 0.21
C PHE A 477 -1.65 -12.14 -0.90
N ILE A 478 -1.41 -10.83 -0.76
CA ILE A 478 -0.84 -9.99 -1.84
C ILE A 478 0.52 -10.51 -2.36
N ALA A 479 1.41 -10.96 -1.46
CA ALA A 479 2.66 -11.59 -1.88
C ALA A 479 2.41 -12.84 -2.77
N THR A 480 1.38 -13.62 -2.44
CA THR A 480 0.98 -14.81 -3.19
C THR A 480 0.29 -14.47 -4.51
N MET A 481 -0.22 -13.26 -4.68
CA MET A 481 -0.77 -12.79 -5.96
C MET A 481 0.33 -12.42 -6.96
N LEU A 482 1.45 -11.89 -6.47
CA LEU A 482 2.47 -11.24 -7.30
C LEU A 482 3.74 -12.08 -7.51
N LEU A 483 4.22 -12.79 -6.49
CA LEU A 483 5.43 -13.62 -6.60
C LEU A 483 5.33 -14.78 -7.60
N PRO A 484 4.17 -15.46 -7.80
CA PRO A 484 4.04 -16.50 -8.82
C PRO A 484 4.36 -16.01 -10.24
N LEU A 485 4.16 -14.73 -10.53
CA LEU A 485 4.47 -14.16 -11.84
C LEU A 485 5.95 -14.33 -12.17
N ILE A 486 6.83 -14.06 -11.20
CA ILE A 486 8.27 -14.21 -11.37
C ILE A 486 8.62 -15.69 -11.54
N VAL A 487 8.00 -16.58 -10.76
CA VAL A 487 8.24 -18.03 -10.84
C VAL A 487 7.87 -18.57 -12.22
N PHE A 488 6.70 -18.19 -12.73
CA PHE A 488 6.20 -18.62 -14.03
C PHE A 488 7.05 -18.08 -15.17
N TRP A 489 7.21 -16.75 -15.27
CA TRP A 489 7.92 -16.12 -16.38
C TRP A 489 9.43 -16.37 -16.37
N ARG A 490 10.00 -16.87 -15.27
CA ARG A 490 11.39 -17.32 -15.21
C ARG A 490 11.56 -18.79 -15.58
N ASN A 491 10.53 -19.63 -15.63
CA ASN A 491 10.71 -21.06 -15.87
C ASN A 491 11.27 -21.33 -17.28
N SER A 492 12.37 -22.09 -17.40
CA SER A 492 13.00 -22.34 -18.72
C SER A 492 12.12 -23.18 -19.66
N LEU A 493 11.30 -24.08 -19.11
CA LEU A 493 10.44 -24.95 -19.89
C LEU A 493 9.25 -24.21 -20.53
N ILE A 494 8.86 -23.08 -19.94
CA ILE A 494 7.83 -22.17 -20.47
C ILE A 494 8.36 -21.39 -21.68
N HIS A 495 9.67 -21.19 -21.76
CA HIS A 495 10.34 -20.47 -22.85
C HIS A 495 10.85 -21.37 -23.99
N ASN A 496 10.44 -22.65 -24.03
CA ASN A 496 10.78 -23.53 -25.15
C ASN A 496 10.22 -22.94 -26.47
N PRO A 497 11.07 -22.64 -27.48
CA PRO A 497 10.64 -22.08 -28.75
C PRO A 497 9.49 -22.84 -29.42
N GLU A 498 9.46 -24.17 -29.30
CA GLU A 498 8.44 -25.03 -29.91
C GLU A 498 7.03 -24.80 -29.36
N HIS A 499 6.93 -24.33 -28.11
CA HIS A 499 5.65 -24.18 -27.41
C HIS A 499 5.36 -22.74 -27.00
N LYS A 500 6.31 -21.82 -27.21
CA LYS A 500 6.23 -20.43 -26.79
C LYS A 500 4.93 -19.75 -27.21
N THR A 501 4.52 -19.88 -28.48
CA THR A 501 3.27 -19.27 -28.97
C THR A 501 2.03 -19.83 -28.28
N LYS A 502 1.99 -21.15 -28.02
CA LYS A 502 0.88 -21.80 -27.31
C LYS A 502 0.80 -21.32 -25.86
N VAL A 503 1.94 -21.25 -25.18
CA VAL A 503 2.05 -20.74 -23.81
C VAL A 503 1.58 -19.29 -23.73
N LEU A 504 2.08 -18.40 -24.60
CA LEU A 504 1.66 -17.00 -24.62
C LEU A 504 0.16 -16.85 -24.87
N THR A 505 -0.39 -17.64 -25.78
CA THR A 505 -1.83 -17.62 -26.10
C THR A 505 -2.65 -18.11 -24.92
N ALA A 506 -2.25 -19.22 -24.28
CA ALA A 506 -2.91 -19.76 -23.10
C ALA A 506 -2.84 -18.77 -21.93
N SER A 507 -1.69 -18.16 -21.68
CA SER A 507 -1.52 -17.08 -20.68
C SER A 507 -2.43 -15.88 -20.98
N ALA A 508 -2.57 -15.48 -22.24
CA ALA A 508 -3.45 -14.38 -22.62
C ALA A 508 -4.92 -14.70 -22.34
N ILE A 509 -5.41 -15.86 -22.81
CA ILE A 509 -6.78 -16.31 -22.60
C ILE A 509 -7.08 -16.43 -21.10
N ALA A 510 -6.20 -17.09 -20.35
CA ALA A 510 -6.34 -17.26 -18.91
C ALA A 510 -6.30 -15.91 -18.16
N GLY A 511 -5.45 -14.98 -18.59
CA GLY A 511 -5.39 -13.62 -18.04
C GLY A 511 -6.66 -12.82 -18.29
N PHE A 512 -7.19 -12.82 -19.52
CA PHE A 512 -8.45 -12.12 -19.82
C PHE A 512 -9.65 -12.74 -19.08
N PHE A 513 -9.67 -14.07 -18.96
CA PHE A 513 -10.68 -14.76 -18.17
C PHE A 513 -10.58 -14.40 -16.68
N ALA A 514 -9.35 -14.39 -16.13
CA ALA A 514 -9.07 -13.97 -14.76
C ALA A 514 -9.49 -12.50 -14.51
N LEU A 515 -9.24 -11.60 -15.47
CA LEU A 515 -9.69 -10.22 -15.40
C LEU A 515 -11.22 -10.14 -15.36
N TRP A 516 -11.91 -10.83 -16.28
CA TRP A 516 -13.36 -10.83 -16.38
C TRP A 516 -14.03 -11.28 -15.07
N ILE A 517 -13.56 -12.39 -14.48
CA ILE A 517 -14.11 -12.88 -13.20
C ILE A 517 -13.70 -12.02 -12.00
N SER A 518 -12.65 -11.20 -12.12
CA SER A 518 -12.20 -10.28 -11.06
C SER A 518 -12.90 -8.93 -11.07
N LEU A 519 -13.68 -8.61 -12.12
CA LEU A 519 -14.43 -7.35 -12.19
C LEU A 519 -15.42 -7.21 -11.01
N PRO A 520 -15.59 -6.00 -10.47
CA PRO A 520 -16.51 -5.76 -9.36
C PRO A 520 -17.96 -6.01 -9.76
N ASN A 521 -18.82 -6.32 -8.79
CA ASN A 521 -20.25 -6.51 -9.04
C ASN A 521 -20.97 -5.21 -9.40
N THR A 522 -20.37 -4.07 -9.06
CA THR A 522 -20.92 -2.74 -9.27
C THR A 522 -19.80 -1.75 -9.54
N THR A 523 -20.09 -0.77 -10.40
CA THR A 523 -19.23 0.39 -10.69
C THR A 523 -19.66 1.61 -9.88
N LYS A 524 -20.48 1.45 -8.84
CA LYS A 524 -20.78 2.55 -7.92
C LYS A 524 -19.67 2.67 -6.88
N ILE A 525 -19.28 3.90 -6.57
CA ILE A 525 -18.29 4.21 -5.53
C ILE A 525 -18.98 4.58 -4.22
N TYR A 526 -18.28 4.38 -3.10
CA TYR A 526 -18.77 4.79 -1.78
C TYR A 526 -18.76 6.31 -1.62
N THR A 527 -19.90 6.92 -1.28
CA THR A 527 -20.04 8.39 -1.15
C THR A 527 -20.77 8.86 0.13
N GLU A 528 -21.19 7.91 0.96
CA GLU A 528 -22.08 8.15 2.09
C GLU A 528 -21.35 8.83 3.26
N SER A 529 -20.07 8.54 3.48
CA SER A 529 -19.30 9.16 4.58
C SER A 529 -19.22 10.68 4.46
N ARG A 530 -19.09 11.22 3.24
CA ARG A 530 -19.11 12.66 3.03
C ARG A 530 -20.47 13.26 3.35
N ILE A 531 -21.58 12.60 3.01
CA ILE A 531 -22.94 13.08 3.30
C ILE A 531 -23.12 13.26 4.81
N VAL A 532 -22.77 12.24 5.59
CA VAL A 532 -22.90 12.27 7.05
C VAL A 532 -21.89 13.24 7.67
N GLY A 533 -20.61 13.12 7.31
CA GLY A 533 -19.53 13.92 7.90
C GLY A 533 -19.68 15.41 7.68
N SER A 534 -20.11 15.85 6.50
CA SER A 534 -20.36 17.28 6.23
C SER A 534 -21.60 17.85 6.92
N SER A 535 -22.42 17.01 7.57
CA SER A 535 -23.51 17.45 8.45
C SER A 535 -23.05 17.63 9.91
N ILE A 536 -21.77 17.35 10.21
CA ILE A 536 -21.18 17.46 11.54
C ILE A 536 -20.46 18.79 11.67
N SER A 537 -20.81 19.55 12.71
CA SER A 537 -20.06 20.70 13.19
C SER A 537 -19.21 20.27 14.36
N ASN A 538 -17.94 19.97 14.12
CA ASN A 538 -16.96 19.76 15.19
C ASN A 538 -16.44 21.12 15.67
N LYS A 539 -16.88 21.57 16.86
CA LYS A 539 -16.45 22.84 17.46
C LYS A 539 -15.19 22.71 18.31
N ILE A 540 -14.60 21.53 18.37
CA ILE A 540 -13.39 21.29 19.15
C ILE A 540 -12.20 21.68 18.29
N GLU A 541 -11.46 22.68 18.77
CA GLU A 541 -10.33 23.23 18.02
C GLU A 541 -9.14 22.24 17.95
N GLY A 542 -8.34 22.40 16.90
CA GLY A 542 -7.05 21.73 16.78
C GLY A 542 -7.01 20.49 15.90
N TYR A 543 -8.03 20.21 15.08
CA TYR A 543 -7.94 19.19 14.03
C TYR A 543 -6.73 19.42 13.09
N ASP A 544 -6.51 20.66 12.65
CA ASP A 544 -5.38 21.05 11.80
C ASP A 544 -4.03 21.02 12.54
N LYS A 545 -4.04 20.93 13.87
CA LYS A 545 -2.85 20.86 14.72
C LYS A 545 -2.66 19.50 15.39
N PHE A 546 -3.48 18.52 15.03
CA PHE A 546 -3.47 17.18 15.64
C PHE A 546 -3.64 17.20 17.16
N SER A 547 -4.51 18.07 17.68
CA SER A 547 -4.87 18.06 19.11
C SER A 547 -5.58 16.75 19.45
N ALA A 548 -5.22 16.13 20.58
CA ALA A 548 -5.82 14.86 20.97
C ALA A 548 -7.35 14.97 21.12
N ASP A 549 -7.83 16.04 21.75
CA ASP A 549 -9.26 16.31 21.96
C ASP A 549 -10.07 16.27 20.65
N ALA A 550 -9.56 16.88 19.57
CA ALA A 550 -10.26 16.94 18.28
C ALA A 550 -10.47 15.55 17.66
N PHE A 551 -9.63 14.57 18.01
CA PHE A 551 -9.79 13.18 17.58
C PHE A 551 -10.55 12.34 18.61
N ILE A 552 -10.30 12.50 19.92
CA ILE A 552 -11.00 11.78 21.00
C ILE A 552 -12.50 12.01 20.90
N ALA A 553 -12.91 13.27 20.78
CA ALA A 553 -14.31 13.62 20.83
C ALA A 553 -15.13 13.02 19.67
N THR A 554 -14.49 12.73 18.53
CA THR A 554 -15.19 12.11 17.39
C THR A 554 -15.71 10.72 17.72
N ASN A 555 -15.13 10.02 18.71
CA ASN A 555 -15.66 8.74 19.19
C ASN A 555 -17.07 8.86 19.76
N MET A 556 -17.51 10.05 20.18
CA MET A 556 -18.90 10.30 20.60
C MET A 556 -19.89 9.99 19.46
N LEU A 557 -19.47 10.11 18.20
CA LEU A 557 -20.31 9.80 17.03
C LEU A 557 -20.75 8.34 16.99
N TYR A 558 -20.04 7.42 17.67
CA TYR A 558 -20.47 6.04 17.80
C TYR A 558 -21.81 5.87 18.53
N HIS A 559 -22.24 6.88 19.29
CA HIS A 559 -23.57 6.90 19.91
C HIS A 559 -24.70 7.19 18.92
N LEU A 560 -24.40 7.78 17.76
CA LEU A 560 -25.37 8.05 16.70
C LEU A 560 -25.30 7.03 15.57
N PHE A 561 -24.09 6.56 15.27
CA PHE A 561 -23.80 5.67 14.16
C PHE A 561 -22.85 4.55 14.63
N PRO A 562 -23.26 3.28 14.61
CA PRO A 562 -22.41 2.18 15.04
C PRO A 562 -21.16 2.00 14.17
N ALA A 563 -20.15 1.34 14.73
CA ALA A 563 -18.91 1.02 14.03
C ALA A 563 -19.12 0.03 12.87
N ASP A 564 -18.22 0.07 11.88
CA ASP A 564 -18.25 -0.80 10.68
C ASP A 564 -18.33 -2.30 10.99
N ALA A 565 -17.82 -2.70 12.15
CA ALA A 565 -17.85 -4.10 12.57
C ALA A 565 -19.21 -4.52 13.15
N ASP A 566 -20.10 -3.61 13.56
CA ASP A 566 -21.41 -3.90 14.20
C ASP A 566 -22.35 -4.74 13.30
N PRO A 567 -22.92 -5.86 13.77
CA PRO A 567 -23.71 -6.79 12.96
C PRO A 567 -24.86 -6.12 12.16
N LYS A 568 -25.40 -5.02 12.66
CA LYS A 568 -26.49 -4.25 12.05
C LYS A 568 -26.04 -3.41 10.87
N VAL A 569 -24.77 -3.03 10.78
CA VAL A 569 -24.24 -2.23 9.66
C VAL A 569 -23.97 -3.14 8.46
N PRO A 570 -24.28 -2.76 7.20
CA PRO A 570 -25.11 -1.61 6.84
C PRO A 570 -26.58 -2.06 6.73
N ARG A 571 -26.92 -3.31 7.06
CA ARG A 571 -28.21 -3.94 6.72
C ARG A 571 -29.39 -3.21 7.36
N ASP A 572 -29.26 -2.97 8.66
CA ASP A 572 -30.32 -2.42 9.49
C ASP A 572 -30.08 -0.93 9.80
N THR A 573 -28.83 -0.46 9.72
CA THR A 573 -28.47 0.95 9.94
C THR A 573 -27.18 1.32 9.21
N TYR A 574 -27.02 2.59 8.88
CA TYR A 574 -25.73 3.16 8.52
C TYR A 574 -24.75 3.08 9.70
N GLY A 575 -23.48 2.90 9.38
CA GLY A 575 -22.35 2.91 10.29
C GLY A 575 -21.09 3.33 9.54
N GLY A 576 -20.01 3.52 10.27
CA GLY A 576 -18.78 4.08 9.71
C GLY A 576 -17.67 4.20 10.73
N SER A 577 -16.69 5.02 10.37
CA SER A 577 -15.53 5.33 11.20
C SER A 577 -15.45 6.82 11.53
N PRO A 578 -15.29 7.20 12.82
CA PRO A 578 -15.18 8.59 13.26
C PRO A 578 -14.07 9.37 12.59
N ILE A 579 -12.93 8.74 12.28
CA ILE A 579 -11.82 9.45 11.62
C ILE A 579 -12.20 9.91 10.20
N SER A 580 -12.99 9.11 9.48
CA SER A 580 -13.52 9.47 8.16
C SER A 580 -14.56 10.59 8.27
N TRP A 581 -15.48 10.49 9.24
CA TRP A 581 -16.45 11.56 9.48
C TRP A 581 -15.79 12.87 9.93
N ASN A 582 -14.75 12.80 10.76
CA ASN A 582 -14.00 13.97 11.21
C ASN A 582 -13.29 14.66 10.04
N TYR A 583 -12.70 13.89 9.13
CA TYR A 583 -12.15 14.43 7.89
C TYR A 583 -13.21 15.22 7.13
N TYR A 584 -14.38 14.63 6.86
CA TYR A 584 -15.45 15.30 6.10
C TYR A 584 -16.14 16.45 6.83
N ALA A 585 -16.15 16.45 8.16
CA ALA A 585 -16.63 17.59 8.96
C ALA A 585 -15.80 18.87 8.72
N HIS A 586 -14.53 18.71 8.34
CA HIS A 586 -13.61 19.80 8.04
C HIS A 586 -13.47 20.08 6.54
N LYS A 587 -14.26 19.43 5.68
CA LYS A 587 -14.26 19.67 4.23
C LYS A 587 -15.56 20.33 3.79
N PRO A 588 -15.52 21.27 2.83
CA PRO A 588 -16.71 21.90 2.31
C PRO A 588 -17.59 20.87 1.56
N ASN A 589 -18.91 20.97 1.74
CA ASN A 589 -19.88 20.24 0.93
C ASN A 589 -21.12 21.12 0.66
N ASP A 590 -21.36 21.43 -0.60
CA ASP A 590 -22.46 22.30 -1.02
C ASP A 590 -23.80 21.56 -1.17
N ARG A 591 -23.82 20.23 -1.01
CA ARG A 591 -25.01 19.38 -1.15
C ARG A 591 -25.75 19.08 0.15
N VAL A 592 -25.26 19.56 1.30
CA VAL A 592 -25.93 19.32 2.59
C VAL A 592 -27.05 20.33 2.78
N ILE A 593 -28.28 19.83 2.83
CA ILE A 593 -29.50 20.62 3.02
C ILE A 593 -29.51 21.27 4.42
N GLU A 594 -29.02 20.56 5.44
CA GLU A 594 -28.88 21.06 6.82
C GLU A 594 -27.42 20.93 7.28
N LYS A 595 -26.60 21.95 6.98
CA LYS A 595 -25.30 22.08 7.63
C LYS A 595 -25.51 22.09 9.16
N ASN A 596 -24.66 21.35 9.89
CA ASN A 596 -24.64 21.30 11.35
C ASN A 596 -25.84 20.56 11.98
N ASN A 597 -26.34 19.48 11.38
CA ASN A 597 -27.33 18.61 12.04
C ASN A 597 -26.77 17.94 13.30
N TYR A 598 -25.46 17.67 13.33
CA TYR A 598 -24.76 17.12 14.48
C TYR A 598 -23.77 18.16 15.00
N VAL A 599 -23.77 18.43 16.30
CA VAL A 599 -22.78 19.34 16.92
C VAL A 599 -22.01 18.59 17.98
N LEU A 600 -20.69 18.57 17.82
CA LEU A 600 -19.74 18.07 18.79
C LEU A 600 -19.01 19.26 19.41
N GLN A 601 -19.04 19.39 20.73
CA GLN A 601 -18.44 20.51 21.47
C GLN A 601 -18.00 20.09 22.87
N TYR A 602 -17.31 20.97 23.61
CA TYR A 602 -16.97 20.66 25.00
C TYR A 602 -18.23 20.64 25.88
N ALA A 603 -18.26 19.75 26.86
CA ALA A 603 -19.37 19.56 27.80
C ALA A 603 -19.67 20.78 28.68
N LYS A 604 -18.68 21.68 28.82
CA LYS A 604 -18.76 22.95 29.55
C LYS A 604 -19.42 24.07 28.74
N ASP A 605 -19.45 23.95 27.42
CA ASP A 605 -19.97 24.99 26.54
C ASP A 605 -21.50 25.01 26.60
N MET A 606 -22.10 26.18 26.36
CA MET A 606 -23.56 26.32 26.36
C MET A 606 -24.18 25.39 25.30
N PRO A 607 -25.27 24.65 25.64
CA PRO A 607 -25.97 23.81 24.67
C PRO A 607 -26.39 24.60 23.43
N PRO A 608 -26.21 24.06 22.21
CA PRO A 608 -26.68 24.70 20.99
C PRO A 608 -28.20 24.90 21.03
N LEU A 609 -28.64 26.12 20.70
CA LEU A 609 -30.06 26.48 20.74
C LEU A 609 -30.90 25.56 19.83
N GLY A 610 -31.96 24.98 20.36
CA GLY A 610 -32.89 24.15 19.61
C GLY A 610 -32.37 22.77 19.19
N MET A 611 -31.29 22.27 19.80
CA MET A 611 -30.77 20.92 19.55
C MET A 611 -30.99 19.99 20.76
N MET A 612 -31.30 18.73 20.46
CA MET A 612 -31.43 17.66 21.46
C MET A 612 -30.05 17.14 21.87
N LEU A 613 -29.84 16.92 23.18
CA LEU A 613 -28.65 16.25 23.68
C LEU A 613 -28.73 14.74 23.38
N ALA A 614 -27.83 14.23 22.55
CA ALA A 614 -27.75 12.80 22.26
C ALA A 614 -26.83 12.05 23.25
N LYS A 615 -25.68 12.65 23.59
CA LYS A 615 -24.75 12.09 24.58
C LYS A 615 -23.91 13.18 25.22
N LYS A 616 -23.62 13.04 26.51
CA LYS A 616 -22.66 13.86 27.25
C LYS A 616 -21.76 12.95 28.08
N ASP A 617 -20.47 13.26 28.11
CA ASP A 617 -19.52 12.75 29.11
C ASP A 617 -18.92 13.93 29.89
N ASN A 618 -17.80 13.70 30.61
CA ASN A 618 -17.17 14.73 31.43
C ASN A 618 -16.51 15.85 30.62
N LEU A 619 -16.11 15.60 29.37
CA LEU A 619 -15.33 16.50 28.53
C LEU A 619 -16.09 16.99 27.30
N PHE A 620 -16.94 16.15 26.70
CA PHE A 620 -17.58 16.39 25.42
C PHE A 620 -19.10 16.18 25.49
N ALA A 621 -19.80 16.89 24.61
CA ALA A 621 -21.23 16.73 24.40
C ALA A 621 -21.55 16.68 22.91
N LEU A 622 -22.50 15.82 22.56
CA LEU A 622 -22.98 15.56 21.22
C LEU A 622 -24.48 15.88 21.14
N TYR A 623 -24.84 16.73 20.18
CA TYR A 623 -26.19 17.21 19.97
C TYR A 623 -26.70 16.88 18.57
N VAL A 624 -28.02 16.73 18.43
CA VAL A 624 -28.74 16.49 17.17
C VAL A 624 -29.80 17.58 16.99
N LYS A 625 -29.83 18.22 15.81
CA LYS A 625 -30.80 19.28 15.49
C LYS A 625 -32.13 18.73 15.00
N ASN A 626 -32.10 17.86 13.99
CA ASN A 626 -33.27 17.36 13.29
C ASN A 626 -33.25 15.82 13.29
N GLU A 627 -34.20 15.23 14.01
CA GLU A 627 -34.35 13.78 14.10
C GLU A 627 -34.69 13.15 12.75
N ASN A 628 -35.48 13.80 11.89
CA ASN A 628 -35.80 13.28 10.56
C ASN A 628 -34.55 13.19 9.67
N THR A 629 -33.65 14.18 9.77
CA THR A 629 -32.35 14.13 9.08
C THR A 629 -31.49 13.00 9.64
N TRP A 630 -31.51 12.78 10.96
CA TRP A 630 -30.82 11.66 11.58
C TRP A 630 -31.36 10.29 11.15
N GLU A 631 -32.69 10.11 11.09
CA GLU A 631 -33.30 8.90 10.56
C GLU A 631 -32.94 8.66 9.10
N LYS A 632 -32.93 9.70 8.25
CA LYS A 632 -32.47 9.60 6.86
C LYS A 632 -31.01 9.13 6.77
N HIS A 633 -30.13 9.68 7.60
CA HIS A 633 -28.73 9.24 7.64
C HIS A 633 -28.59 7.80 8.14
N LYS A 634 -29.34 7.40 9.19
CA LYS A 634 -29.39 6.01 9.65
C LYS A 634 -29.93 5.06 8.59
N ALA A 635 -30.80 5.53 7.70
CA ALA A 635 -31.35 4.78 6.59
C ALA A 635 -30.40 4.65 5.38
N LEU A 636 -29.23 5.29 5.38
CA LEU A 636 -28.25 5.10 4.29
C LEU A 636 -27.78 3.64 4.23
N ARG A 637 -27.71 3.11 3.00
CA ARG A 637 -27.32 1.72 2.71
C ARG A 637 -26.21 1.71 1.65
N PRO A 638 -24.94 1.86 2.05
CA PRO A 638 -23.82 1.71 1.14
C PRO A 638 -23.90 0.40 0.38
N ILE A 639 -23.61 0.44 -0.93
CA ILE A 639 -23.68 -0.76 -1.76
C ILE A 639 -22.58 -1.73 -1.35
N THR A 640 -22.99 -2.90 -0.88
CA THR A 640 -22.08 -3.98 -0.50
C THR A 640 -22.66 -5.34 -0.89
N PRO A 641 -21.82 -6.32 -1.24
CA PRO A 641 -20.37 -6.22 -1.49
C PRO A 641 -20.04 -5.62 -2.87
N VAL A 642 -19.09 -4.67 -2.90
CA VAL A 642 -18.63 -4.00 -4.14
C VAL A 642 -17.75 -4.93 -4.99
N GLY A 643 -16.80 -5.63 -4.34
CA GLY A 643 -15.84 -6.52 -4.99
C GLY A 643 -16.46 -7.75 -5.65
N SER A 644 -15.67 -8.42 -6.50
CA SER A 644 -16.11 -9.63 -7.21
C SER A 644 -16.55 -10.73 -6.24
N LYS A 645 -17.58 -11.50 -6.63
CA LYS A 645 -18.12 -12.62 -5.85
C LYS A 645 -17.07 -13.66 -5.45
N ILE A 646 -16.06 -13.88 -6.29
CA ILE A 646 -15.02 -14.88 -6.02
C ILE A 646 -14.11 -14.52 -4.83
N TYR A 647 -14.03 -13.22 -4.50
CA TYR A 647 -13.17 -12.69 -3.42
C TYR A 647 -13.96 -12.30 -2.17
N GLN A 648 -15.27 -12.56 -2.13
CA GLN A 648 -16.09 -12.20 -0.99
C GLN A 648 -15.74 -13.07 0.21
N ILE A 649 -15.34 -12.42 1.30
CA ILE A 649 -15.06 -13.04 2.57
C ILE A 649 -16.29 -12.84 3.46
N ASN A 650 -16.75 -13.90 4.10
CA ASN A 650 -17.84 -13.81 5.05
C ASN A 650 -17.46 -12.87 6.21
N ARG A 651 -18.35 -11.96 6.57
CA ARG A 651 -18.13 -10.97 7.62
C ARG A 651 -17.64 -11.56 8.94
N ASP A 652 -18.20 -12.69 9.37
CA ASP A 652 -17.82 -13.33 10.63
C ASP A 652 -16.39 -13.86 10.61
N VAL A 653 -15.91 -14.22 9.41
CA VAL A 653 -14.51 -14.62 9.15
C VAL A 653 -13.60 -13.40 9.17
N LEU A 654 -14.04 -12.29 8.56
CA LEU A 654 -13.27 -11.05 8.49
C LEU A 654 -13.04 -10.42 9.87
N PHE A 655 -14.08 -10.40 10.73
CA PHE A 655 -14.03 -9.75 12.07
C PHE A 655 -13.84 -10.69 13.25
N GLY A 656 -13.77 -12.00 13.03
CA GLY A 656 -13.58 -12.97 14.11
C GLY A 656 -14.73 -13.05 15.11
N ARG A 657 -15.98 -12.93 14.64
CA ARG A 657 -17.18 -12.81 15.49
C ARG A 657 -18.02 -14.08 15.61
N ALA A 658 -17.73 -15.13 14.83
CA ALA A 658 -18.41 -16.40 15.03
C ALA A 658 -18.03 -16.98 16.41
N PRO A 659 -19.00 -17.47 17.23
CA PRO A 659 -18.65 -18.36 18.32
C PRO A 659 -17.91 -19.54 17.69
N ALA A 660 -16.63 -19.70 18.05
CA ALA A 660 -15.71 -20.70 17.50
C ALA A 660 -16.26 -22.14 17.52
N GLN A 661 -17.34 -22.38 18.28
CA GLN A 661 -18.00 -23.66 18.47
C GLN A 661 -19.06 -24.04 17.41
N LYS A 662 -19.37 -23.20 16.40
CA LYS A 662 -20.48 -23.48 15.46
C LYS A 662 -20.18 -23.44 13.95
N LYS A 663 -18.93 -23.22 13.51
CA LYS A 663 -18.55 -23.45 12.11
C LYS A 663 -17.74 -24.74 12.01
N GLU A 664 -18.24 -25.70 11.23
CA GLU A 664 -17.52 -26.95 10.94
C GLU A 664 -16.09 -26.64 10.46
N GLY A 665 -15.09 -27.31 11.04
CA GLY A 665 -13.70 -27.25 10.59
C GLY A 665 -12.82 -26.14 11.19
N ILE A 666 -13.32 -25.30 12.10
CA ILE A 666 -12.46 -24.36 12.86
C ILE A 666 -11.90 -25.06 14.11
N ILE A 667 -10.58 -25.10 14.23
CA ILE A 667 -9.86 -25.65 15.38
C ILE A 667 -9.35 -24.50 16.23
N ASN A 668 -9.76 -24.45 17.51
CA ASN A 668 -9.20 -23.53 18.48
C ASN A 668 -8.03 -24.20 19.21
N LEU A 669 -6.80 -23.76 18.92
CA LEU A 669 -5.58 -24.33 19.51
C LEU A 669 -5.53 -24.19 21.04
N SER A 670 -6.29 -23.25 21.61
CA SER A 670 -6.34 -23.04 23.06
C SER A 670 -7.11 -24.12 23.83
N GLU A 671 -7.87 -24.96 23.13
CA GLU A 671 -8.59 -26.10 23.71
C GLU A 671 -7.68 -27.32 23.90
N PHE A 672 -6.46 -27.29 23.35
CA PHE A 672 -5.47 -28.35 23.53
C PHE A 672 -4.60 -28.08 24.75
N GLU A 673 -4.68 -28.96 25.74
CA GLU A 673 -3.98 -28.84 27.03
C GLU A 673 -2.45 -28.69 26.88
N LEU A 674 -1.85 -29.40 25.93
CA LEU A 674 -0.42 -29.29 25.63
C LEU A 674 -0.04 -27.90 25.13
N ILE A 675 -0.84 -27.32 24.25
CA ILE A 675 -0.61 -25.97 23.71
C ILE A 675 -0.82 -24.94 24.81
N ARG A 676 -1.85 -25.12 25.65
CA ARG A 676 -2.10 -24.27 26.82
C ARG A 676 -0.90 -24.24 27.77
N GLN A 677 -0.27 -25.39 28.03
CA GLN A 677 0.93 -25.49 28.86
C GLN A 677 2.16 -24.85 28.20
N ILE A 678 2.36 -25.05 26.88
CA ILE A 678 3.44 -24.42 26.12
C ILE A 678 3.26 -22.89 26.10
N THR A 679 2.07 -22.39 25.80
CA THR A 679 1.75 -20.96 25.80
C THR A 679 1.94 -20.35 27.18
N LYS A 680 1.45 -21.01 28.25
CA LYS A 680 1.66 -20.56 29.63
C LYS A 680 3.15 -20.47 30.00
N LYS A 681 3.97 -21.40 29.51
CA LYS A 681 5.40 -21.51 29.83
C LYS A 681 6.28 -20.57 29.01
N PHE A 682 5.99 -20.39 27.73
CA PHE A 682 6.86 -19.68 26.79
C PHE A 682 6.28 -18.34 26.29
N MET A 683 4.98 -18.10 26.50
CA MET A 683 4.26 -16.89 26.07
C MET A 683 3.24 -16.45 27.16
N PRO A 684 3.69 -16.16 28.40
CA PRO A 684 2.81 -15.93 29.55
C PRO A 684 1.85 -14.74 29.36
N ASP A 685 2.25 -13.71 28.62
CA ASP A 685 1.39 -12.57 28.29
C ASP A 685 0.24 -12.95 27.36
N LEU A 686 0.50 -13.85 26.39
CA LEU A 686 -0.53 -14.41 25.52
C LEU A 686 -1.53 -15.25 26.32
N TYR A 687 -1.03 -15.98 27.32
CA TYR A 687 -1.86 -16.78 28.24
C TYR A 687 -2.73 -15.90 29.15
N LYS A 688 -2.20 -14.77 29.63
CA LYS A 688 -2.96 -13.82 30.46
C LYS A 688 -4.09 -13.12 29.68
N ILE A 689 -3.80 -12.67 28.46
CA ILE A 689 -4.79 -12.07 27.56
C ILE A 689 -5.87 -13.09 27.14
N TYR A 690 -5.49 -14.37 27.00
CA TYR A 690 -6.43 -15.46 26.73
C TYR A 690 -7.44 -15.66 27.87
N LEU A 691 -6.99 -15.57 29.13
CA LEU A 691 -7.86 -15.64 30.30
C LEU A 691 -8.84 -14.45 30.39
N GLU A 692 -8.41 -13.23 30.03
CA GLU A 692 -9.27 -12.03 30.07
C GLU A 692 -10.44 -12.07 29.07
N LYS A 693 -10.30 -12.78 27.94
CA LYS A 693 -11.40 -12.96 26.96
C LYS A 693 -12.30 -14.15 27.27
N THR A 694 -11.77 -15.17 27.95
CA THR A 694 -12.57 -16.32 28.37
C THR A 694 -13.37 -16.04 29.65
N SER A 695 -12.92 -15.11 30.50
CA SER A 695 -13.67 -14.66 31.69
C SER A 695 -14.81 -13.69 31.38
N LYS A 696 -14.79 -12.95 30.26
CA LYS A 696 -15.93 -12.14 29.78
C LYS A 696 -17.09 -12.96 29.18
N LYS A 697 -17.29 -14.18 29.66
CA LYS A 697 -18.42 -15.07 29.30
C LYS A 697 -19.45 -15.23 30.42
N THR A 698 -19.37 -14.41 31.45
CA THR A 698 -20.38 -14.23 32.50
C THR A 698 -20.47 -12.76 32.83
N ASP A 699 -21.26 -12.03 32.03
CA ASP A 699 -22.17 -10.94 32.42
C ASP A 699 -22.82 -10.33 31.16
#